data_AF-A0A062UU11-F1
#
_entry.id   AF-A0A062UU11-F1
#
_cell.length_a   1.000
_cell.length_b   1.000
_cell.length_c   1.000
_cell.angle_alpha   90.00
_cell.angle_beta   90.00
_cell.angle_gamma   90.00
#
_symmetry.space_group_name_H-M   'P 1'
#
loop_
_entity.id
_entity.type
_entity.pdbx_description
1 polymer ?
#
loop_
_entity_poly.entity_id
_entity_poly.type
_entity_poly.pdbx_seq_one_letter_code
_entity_poly.pdbx_strand_id
1 'polypeptide(L)'
;MMNLIQQYILNNWESMGIHGSKPKKLSSIQISMGQGKRYDKGRLVHLIFRDDESKPFIVAKFCRSEEYEYHLKRESEICNILREKYNLSYPPRQIYQTVIGKKLVNFEEFIDGTSFKISLDNSVVSSNYSSESLQKIIEQHFEQTSQIIYHLNSYAEKTDRKHIEDELDAVIKHFKGYYAGNKEFIELIDKEVSSIFEILPQEAFRRIVNFDFIPQNIICNRDRVRVIDWEFSDLSTLLFLEPLRFLYYYLWELMNLKVFKVDDFAANFAYLTKSDSEGWLINLIREFYSENNLYKLPLEKGLLMLLIFEADLQFRTTNYLEYTKKYHLNLITQFIICISTIEIGSIEFKSGIEKRIEILRKLDENTQINSLNKVIQDKDTHIRNLESTIDALNKAIYGKDIEIKNLESTIDTLNKTIQDKDVSIRDLESTIDALNKAIYGKDIEIKNLESTIDALNKTIYDKDVHIRNITAILNKIHESKSRNFIQSVPMFNIELSNFIKIGMSGYRILLTGGHRSLIEEIIWHSKYGKFNYGKNLKESYDTYIIKHTDIKKMRNQLKSFKYKPQISIITPVYNVDEIWLEKAIYSVINQVYENWELCLVDDASTKMHIRKVLEKHAKHNYRIKVKYLKENLGISGASNEALSLATGEFIGLLDHDDELPINALFEVVKLLQEHPEADMIYSDENKIDINGKRSEPYFKPDWSPDLFLSNMYTCHFGVYRKKIIDEIGGFRKGYEGSQDYDLVLRFAERTDKIYHIPKILYHWRKIPNSTAVRYEAKGYADTNARKALEDSLERRKINGEVLLGKFPSSFRIKRDIIGTPRVSIIIPTKDHIDVLRKCIESIEKKTSYKNYEIIIIDNNSKDHQTIDYLETISKAPNIRTLKYEDSFNFSAINNFTARNSNGEYLLFLNNDTEVISDEWLSAMLEHSQRKEVGAVGGMLLYPNGTIQHAGVIIGLGGVAGHSHKYIPKDNPGYMLRPHLVHNLSAVTAACMMLRKDVFEEVGGFDENLAVAFNDVDLCLKIREKGYLIVYTPYAELYHHESLSRGYEDNPEKQKRFLKEVKYIREKWKQVINKGDPYYNPNLTLEREDFSIRI
;
A
#
# COMPACT_ATOMS: atom_id res chain seq x y z
N MET A 1 -14.89 -24.02 24.23
CA MET A 1 -15.22 -23.51 22.87
C MET A 1 -16.49 -24.15 22.33
N MET A 2 -16.59 -25.48 22.27
CA MET A 2 -17.82 -26.18 21.85
C MET A 2 -19.07 -25.75 22.65
N ASN A 3 -18.98 -25.65 23.98
CA ASN A 3 -20.10 -25.15 24.80
C ASN A 3 -20.49 -23.70 24.47
N LEU A 4 -19.53 -22.83 24.12
CA LEU A 4 -19.82 -21.44 23.73
C LEU A 4 -20.54 -21.39 22.38
N ILE A 5 -20.15 -22.25 21.44
CA ILE A 5 -20.80 -22.37 20.13
C ILE A 5 -22.22 -22.93 20.28
N GLN A 6 -22.39 -23.98 21.09
CA GLN A 6 -23.70 -24.56 21.37
C GLN A 6 -24.64 -23.54 22.04
N GLN A 7 -24.15 -22.78 23.02
CA GLN A 7 -24.92 -21.70 23.65
C GLN A 7 -25.23 -20.57 22.68
N TYR A 8 -24.29 -20.18 21.82
CA TYR A 8 -24.51 -19.14 20.81
C TYR A 8 -25.61 -19.54 19.82
N ILE A 9 -25.56 -20.78 19.30
CA ILE A 9 -26.59 -21.32 18.39
C ILE A 9 -27.96 -21.32 19.08
N LEU A 10 -28.05 -21.82 20.32
CA LEU A 10 -29.31 -21.84 21.06
C LEU A 10 -29.82 -20.43 21.38
N ASN A 11 -28.95 -19.46 21.66
CA ASN A 11 -29.39 -18.09 22.01
C ASN A 11 -29.80 -17.26 20.79
N ASN A 12 -29.23 -17.54 19.61
CA ASN A 12 -29.41 -16.72 18.41
C ASN A 12 -30.16 -17.44 17.29
N TRP A 13 -30.81 -18.58 17.59
CA TRP A 13 -31.48 -19.45 16.62
C TRP A 13 -32.36 -18.72 15.61
N GLU A 14 -33.29 -17.88 16.08
CA GLU A 14 -34.23 -17.15 15.22
C GLU A 14 -33.55 -16.02 14.45
N SER A 15 -32.59 -15.31 15.08
CA SER A 15 -31.83 -14.24 14.44
C SER A 15 -30.83 -14.72 13.38
N MET A 16 -30.46 -16.00 13.39
CA MET A 16 -29.57 -16.62 12.39
C MET A 16 -30.31 -17.00 11.10
N GLY A 17 -31.63 -16.80 11.03
CA GLY A 17 -32.42 -17.11 9.82
C GLY A 17 -32.53 -18.60 9.50
N ILE A 18 -32.26 -19.47 10.48
CA ILE A 18 -32.33 -20.94 10.35
C ILE A 18 -33.81 -21.35 10.37
N HIS A 19 -34.31 -22.04 9.35
CA HIS A 19 -35.74 -22.37 9.34
C HIS A 19 -36.05 -23.80 9.80
N GLY A 20 -36.47 -23.89 11.05
CA GLY A 20 -37.01 -25.08 11.69
C GLY A 20 -37.29 -24.80 13.17
N SER A 21 -38.01 -25.71 13.83
CA SER A 21 -38.28 -25.60 15.27
C SER A 21 -36.97 -25.61 16.06
N LYS A 22 -36.77 -24.62 16.94
CA LYS A 22 -35.60 -24.56 17.81
C LYS A 22 -35.49 -25.83 18.67
N PRO A 23 -34.40 -26.62 18.58
CA PRO A 23 -34.26 -27.85 19.34
C PRO A 23 -34.12 -27.52 20.83
N LYS A 24 -34.70 -28.38 21.68
CA LYS A 24 -34.64 -28.21 23.14
C LYS A 24 -33.24 -28.45 23.69
N LYS A 25 -32.49 -29.37 23.07
CA LYS A 25 -31.08 -29.65 23.34
C LYS A 25 -30.40 -30.12 22.06
N LEU A 26 -29.09 -29.86 21.91
CA LEU A 26 -28.27 -30.46 20.85
C LEU A 26 -27.58 -31.69 21.44
N SER A 27 -27.84 -32.87 20.86
CA SER A 27 -27.65 -34.17 21.52
C SER A 27 -26.25 -34.79 21.30
N SER A 28 -25.62 -34.56 20.14
CA SER A 28 -24.26 -35.05 19.82
C SER A 28 -23.54 -34.20 18.77
N ILE A 29 -22.20 -34.17 18.83
CA ILE A 29 -21.32 -33.41 17.91
C ILE A 29 -20.36 -34.38 17.24
N GLN A 30 -20.32 -34.39 15.91
CA GLN A 30 -19.31 -35.12 15.15
C GLN A 30 -18.19 -34.17 14.72
N ILE A 31 -16.95 -34.55 15.00
CA ILE A 31 -15.73 -33.77 14.74
C ILE A 31 -14.98 -34.49 13.62
N SER A 32 -14.84 -33.85 12.46
CA SER A 32 -13.88 -34.29 11.44
C SER A 32 -12.54 -33.58 11.67
N MET A 33 -11.44 -34.34 11.74
CA MET A 33 -10.08 -33.80 11.85
C MET A 33 -9.31 -34.16 10.57
N GLY A 34 -9.03 -33.16 9.73
CA GLY A 34 -8.08 -33.33 8.61
C GLY A 34 -6.69 -33.69 9.16
N GLN A 35 -6.06 -34.73 8.62
CA GLN A 35 -4.64 -35.00 8.87
C GLN A 35 -3.80 -34.33 7.79
N GLY A 36 -2.75 -33.59 8.19
CA GLY A 36 -1.75 -33.06 7.25
C GLY A 36 -1.08 -31.75 7.71
N LYS A 37 0.08 -31.89 8.39
CA LYS A 37 1.09 -30.89 8.83
C LYS A 37 0.67 -29.64 9.66
N ARG A 38 1.34 -29.48 10.81
CA ARG A 38 1.32 -28.28 11.67
C ARG A 38 1.98 -27.10 10.94
N TYR A 39 1.20 -26.05 10.68
CA TYR A 39 1.70 -24.67 10.62
C TYR A 39 0.94 -23.84 11.66
N ASP A 40 1.69 -23.05 12.43
CA ASP A 40 1.45 -22.57 13.80
C ASP A 40 0.18 -21.75 14.14
N LYS A 41 -0.93 -21.84 13.39
CA LYS A 41 -2.17 -21.10 13.71
C LYS A 41 -3.50 -21.85 13.46
N GLY A 42 -3.63 -23.07 14.00
CA GLY A 42 -4.94 -23.71 14.31
C GLY A 42 -5.53 -24.64 13.23
N ARG A 43 -6.13 -25.76 13.66
CA ARG A 43 -6.78 -26.79 12.82
C ARG A 43 -8.16 -26.32 12.34
N LEU A 44 -8.51 -26.63 11.07
CA LEU A 44 -9.90 -26.59 10.59
C LEU A 44 -10.67 -27.73 11.26
N VAL A 45 -11.83 -27.42 11.85
CA VAL A 45 -12.67 -28.42 12.51
C VAL A 45 -14.11 -28.25 12.04
N HIS A 46 -14.68 -29.25 11.38
CA HIS A 46 -16.10 -29.25 11.06
C HIS A 46 -16.86 -29.82 12.25
N LEU A 47 -17.79 -29.03 12.80
CA LEU A 47 -18.65 -29.45 13.90
C LEU A 47 -20.07 -29.61 13.37
N ILE A 48 -20.55 -30.85 13.36
CA ILE A 48 -21.92 -31.18 12.95
C ILE A 48 -22.75 -31.41 14.20
N PHE A 49 -23.79 -30.59 14.39
CA PHE A 49 -24.68 -30.67 15.54
C PHE A 49 -25.96 -31.44 15.16
N ARG A 50 -26.37 -32.39 16.00
CA ARG A 50 -27.59 -33.19 15.81
C ARG A 50 -28.70 -32.79 16.78
N ASP A 51 -29.96 -32.93 16.34
CA ASP A 51 -31.15 -32.75 17.16
C ASP A 51 -31.44 -33.97 18.07
N ASP A 52 -32.50 -33.89 18.88
CA ASP A 52 -32.90 -34.95 19.83
C ASP A 52 -33.35 -36.26 19.12
N GLU A 53 -33.64 -36.21 17.81
CA GLU A 53 -33.93 -37.38 16.95
C GLU A 53 -32.69 -37.90 16.20
N SER A 54 -31.50 -37.40 16.52
CA SER A 54 -30.21 -37.74 15.90
C SER A 54 -30.06 -37.35 14.43
N LYS A 55 -30.89 -36.43 13.91
CA LYS A 55 -30.71 -35.87 12.56
C LYS A 55 -29.73 -34.70 12.63
N PRO A 56 -28.77 -34.60 11.69
CA PRO A 56 -27.87 -33.47 11.68
C PRO A 56 -28.67 -32.21 11.31
N PHE A 57 -28.40 -31.12 12.00
CA PHE A 57 -29.25 -29.92 11.95
C PHE A 57 -28.45 -28.64 11.62
N ILE A 58 -27.20 -28.50 12.09
CA ILE A 58 -26.33 -27.36 11.76
C ILE A 58 -24.88 -27.83 11.54
N VAL A 59 -24.20 -27.24 10.56
CA VAL A 59 -22.75 -27.36 10.36
C VAL A 59 -22.07 -26.05 10.74
N ALA A 60 -21.06 -26.12 11.60
CA ALA A 60 -20.20 -24.98 11.93
C ALA A 60 -18.79 -25.19 11.36
N LYS A 61 -18.32 -24.22 10.57
CA LYS A 61 -17.00 -24.18 9.93
C LYS A 61 -16.18 -23.03 10.51
N PHE A 62 -14.93 -23.29 10.92
CA PHE A 62 -14.03 -22.23 11.38
C PHE A 62 -13.26 -21.66 10.19
N CYS A 63 -13.35 -20.37 9.91
CA CYS A 63 -12.66 -19.77 8.77
C CYS A 63 -11.17 -19.54 9.08
N ARG A 64 -10.30 -19.67 8.06
CA ARG A 64 -8.86 -19.36 8.14
C ARG A 64 -8.50 -18.40 6.99
N SER A 65 -7.85 -17.27 7.33
CA SER A 65 -7.37 -16.18 6.43
C SER A 65 -8.39 -15.61 5.41
N GLU A 66 -8.02 -14.49 4.78
CA GLU A 66 -8.85 -13.77 3.77
C GLU A 66 -9.02 -14.55 2.45
N GLU A 67 -8.08 -15.45 2.10
CA GLU A 67 -8.16 -16.28 0.88
C GLU A 67 -9.33 -17.28 0.92
N TYR A 68 -9.61 -17.90 2.06
CA TYR A 68 -10.68 -18.88 2.17
C TYR A 68 -12.08 -18.23 2.16
N GLU A 69 -12.16 -16.97 2.59
CA GLU A 69 -13.36 -16.14 2.45
C GLU A 69 -13.66 -15.81 0.97
N TYR A 70 -12.61 -15.71 0.15
CA TYR A 70 -12.72 -15.56 -1.31
C TYR A 70 -13.14 -16.86 -2.02
N HIS A 71 -12.63 -18.01 -1.58
CA HIS A 71 -13.05 -19.32 -2.09
C HIS A 71 -14.52 -19.64 -1.77
N LEU A 72 -14.98 -19.36 -0.55
CA LEU A 72 -16.39 -19.58 -0.15
C LEU A 72 -17.36 -18.63 -0.88
N LYS A 73 -16.96 -17.38 -1.15
CA LYS A 73 -17.73 -16.47 -2.02
C LYS A 73 -17.88 -17.02 -3.44
N ARG A 74 -16.79 -17.55 -4.01
CA ARG A 74 -16.82 -18.21 -5.33
C ARG A 74 -17.71 -19.45 -5.35
N GLU A 75 -17.69 -20.26 -4.30
CA GLU A 75 -18.56 -21.45 -4.19
C GLU A 75 -20.05 -21.07 -4.19
N SER A 76 -20.41 -19.98 -3.49
CA SER A 76 -21.76 -19.41 -3.51
C SER A 76 -22.15 -18.88 -4.90
N GLU A 77 -21.24 -18.20 -5.60
CA GLU A 77 -21.44 -17.71 -6.97
C GLU A 77 -21.65 -18.86 -7.99
N ILE A 78 -20.84 -19.92 -7.91
CA ILE A 78 -20.96 -21.11 -8.77
C ILE A 78 -22.30 -21.84 -8.54
N CYS A 79 -22.73 -21.96 -7.28
CA CYS A 79 -24.03 -22.55 -6.95
C CYS A 79 -25.21 -21.74 -7.52
N ASN A 80 -25.08 -20.42 -7.58
CA ASN A 80 -26.09 -19.55 -8.19
C ASN A 80 -26.12 -19.72 -9.72
N ILE A 81 -24.97 -19.84 -10.37
CA ILE A 81 -24.87 -20.09 -11.83
C ILE A 81 -25.49 -21.43 -12.23
N LEU A 82 -25.24 -22.50 -11.45
CA LEU A 82 -25.82 -23.82 -11.72
C LEU A 82 -27.35 -23.84 -11.55
N ARG A 83 -27.91 -22.97 -10.71
CA ARG A 83 -29.37 -22.83 -10.58
C ARG A 83 -30.02 -22.12 -11.72
N GLU A 84 -29.42 -21.03 -12.19
CA GLU A 84 -29.91 -20.33 -13.36
C GLU A 84 -29.88 -21.23 -14.60
N LYS A 85 -28.87 -22.10 -14.71
CA LYS A 85 -28.72 -23.01 -15.85
C LYS A 85 -29.63 -24.25 -15.80
N TYR A 86 -29.88 -24.83 -14.62
CA TYR A 86 -30.64 -26.10 -14.47
C TYR A 86 -31.98 -25.97 -13.74
N ASN A 87 -32.41 -24.74 -13.44
CA ASN A 87 -33.72 -24.40 -12.87
C ASN A 87 -34.05 -25.16 -11.56
N LEU A 88 -33.05 -25.31 -10.69
CA LEU A 88 -33.19 -26.05 -9.42
C LEU A 88 -33.98 -25.22 -8.40
N SER A 89 -34.95 -25.86 -7.72
CA SER A 89 -36.08 -25.20 -7.07
C SER A 89 -35.90 -24.72 -5.61
N TYR A 90 -34.72 -24.85 -5.00
CA TYR A 90 -34.50 -24.40 -3.60
C TYR A 90 -33.42 -23.31 -3.48
N PRO A 91 -33.66 -22.17 -2.79
CA PRO A 91 -32.66 -21.12 -2.52
C PRO A 91 -31.56 -21.60 -1.54
N PRO A 92 -30.31 -21.07 -1.52
CA PRO A 92 -29.33 -21.51 -0.53
C PRO A 92 -29.63 -20.67 0.72
N ARG A 93 -29.95 -21.31 1.85
CA ARG A 93 -30.24 -20.50 3.05
C ARG A 93 -29.00 -19.74 3.50
N GLN A 94 -29.24 -18.57 4.08
CA GLN A 94 -28.24 -17.58 4.45
C GLN A 94 -27.08 -18.22 5.24
N ILE A 95 -25.86 -18.06 4.72
CA ILE A 95 -24.64 -18.34 5.48
C ILE A 95 -24.55 -17.27 6.57
N TYR A 96 -24.62 -17.68 7.83
CA TYR A 96 -24.54 -16.77 8.97
C TYR A 96 -23.11 -16.78 9.53
N GLN A 97 -22.40 -15.65 9.41
CA GLN A 97 -21.03 -15.47 9.86
C GLN A 97 -20.98 -14.65 11.15
N THR A 98 -20.22 -15.09 12.15
CA THR A 98 -20.03 -14.34 13.40
C THR A 98 -18.69 -14.64 14.07
N VAL A 99 -18.31 -13.83 15.05
CA VAL A 99 -17.13 -14.04 15.88
C VAL A 99 -17.55 -14.58 17.24
N ILE A 100 -17.15 -15.82 17.57
CA ILE A 100 -17.39 -16.43 18.87
C ILE A 100 -16.05 -16.55 19.60
N GLY A 101 -15.85 -15.72 20.63
CA GLY A 101 -14.56 -15.56 21.29
C GLY A 101 -13.56 -14.81 20.41
N LYS A 102 -12.46 -15.46 19.99
CA LYS A 102 -11.42 -14.88 19.10
C LYS A 102 -11.38 -15.54 17.71
N LYS A 103 -12.43 -16.26 17.31
CA LYS A 103 -12.48 -17.05 16.08
C LYS A 103 -13.69 -16.67 15.25
N LEU A 104 -13.48 -16.52 13.94
CA LEU A 104 -14.52 -16.32 12.95
C LEU A 104 -15.13 -17.68 12.60
N VAL A 105 -16.46 -17.77 12.70
CA VAL A 105 -17.20 -19.02 12.53
C VAL A 105 -18.38 -18.78 11.60
N ASN A 106 -18.50 -19.64 10.59
CA ASN A 106 -19.64 -19.67 9.69
C ASN A 106 -20.58 -20.80 10.08
N PHE A 107 -21.87 -20.49 10.11
CA PHE A 107 -22.94 -21.43 10.38
C PHE A 107 -23.81 -21.60 9.16
N GLU A 108 -24.09 -22.87 8.85
CA GLU A 108 -24.98 -23.28 7.79
C GLU A 108 -26.00 -24.27 8.40
N GLU A 109 -27.26 -24.11 8.03
CA GLU A 109 -28.27 -25.11 8.36
C GLU A 109 -27.92 -26.42 7.64
N PHE A 110 -27.85 -27.52 8.38
CA PHE A 110 -27.71 -28.84 7.78
C PHE A 110 -29.05 -29.20 7.16
N ILE A 111 -29.12 -29.09 5.85
CA ILE A 111 -30.29 -29.48 5.07
C ILE A 111 -29.97 -30.83 4.45
N ASP A 112 -30.83 -31.81 4.72
CA ASP A 112 -30.73 -33.11 4.07
C ASP A 112 -30.98 -32.89 2.57
N GLY A 113 -29.90 -32.87 1.79
CA GLY A 113 -29.94 -32.57 0.37
C GLY A 113 -30.10 -31.09 0.01
N THR A 114 -29.09 -30.26 0.23
CA THR A 114 -28.84 -29.05 -0.61
C THR A 114 -27.35 -28.81 -0.86
N SER A 115 -26.73 -29.69 -1.62
CA SER A 115 -25.64 -29.34 -2.54
C SER A 115 -25.71 -30.25 -3.75
N PHE A 116 -25.01 -29.91 -4.84
CA PHE A 116 -24.84 -30.68 -6.10
C PHE A 116 -24.66 -32.20 -5.91
N LYS A 117 -24.21 -32.58 -4.72
CA LYS A 117 -24.22 -33.88 -4.07
C LYS A 117 -25.53 -34.67 -4.10
N ILE A 118 -26.70 -34.03 -4.14
CA ILE A 118 -27.99 -34.72 -4.35
C ILE A 118 -28.04 -35.34 -5.74
N SER A 119 -27.47 -34.68 -6.75
CA SER A 119 -27.43 -35.22 -8.10
C SER A 119 -26.50 -36.44 -8.14
N LEU A 120 -25.32 -36.36 -7.50
CA LEU A 120 -24.39 -37.48 -7.31
C LEU A 120 -25.03 -38.66 -6.55
N ASP A 121 -25.74 -38.39 -5.45
CA ASP A 121 -26.48 -39.39 -4.66
C ASP A 121 -27.67 -40.02 -5.39
N ASN A 122 -28.35 -39.24 -6.23
CA ASN A 122 -29.51 -39.72 -7.00
C ASN A 122 -29.10 -40.41 -8.31
N SER A 123 -27.87 -40.17 -8.79
CA SER A 123 -27.26 -40.87 -9.94
C SER A 123 -26.64 -42.22 -9.58
N VAL A 124 -26.38 -42.47 -8.30
CA VAL A 124 -25.99 -43.80 -7.82
C VAL A 124 -27.22 -44.70 -7.90
N VAL A 125 -27.23 -45.61 -8.87
CA VAL A 125 -28.26 -46.66 -8.93
C VAL A 125 -28.12 -47.48 -7.66
N SER A 126 -29.25 -47.92 -7.08
CA SER A 126 -29.29 -48.89 -5.98
C SER A 126 -28.59 -50.18 -6.42
N SER A 127 -27.27 -50.19 -6.32
CA SER A 127 -26.47 -51.37 -6.61
C SER A 127 -26.83 -52.40 -5.54
N ASN A 128 -26.97 -53.67 -5.92
CA ASN A 128 -27.40 -54.75 -5.01
C ASN A 128 -26.38 -55.08 -3.88
N TYR A 129 -25.45 -54.16 -3.60
CA TYR A 129 -24.45 -54.26 -2.55
C TYR A 129 -24.97 -53.61 -1.27
N SER A 130 -24.81 -54.29 -0.14
CA SER A 130 -25.15 -53.69 1.17
C SER A 130 -24.23 -52.49 1.45
N SER A 131 -24.73 -51.50 2.18
CA SER A 131 -23.95 -50.32 2.63
C SER A 131 -22.62 -50.70 3.28
N GLU A 132 -22.58 -51.83 3.99
CA GLU A 132 -21.41 -52.34 4.69
C GLU A 132 -20.41 -53.01 3.75
N SER A 133 -20.89 -53.69 2.70
CA SER A 133 -20.06 -54.29 1.64
C SER A 133 -19.43 -53.24 0.73
N LEU A 134 -20.21 -52.22 0.32
CA LEU A 134 -19.75 -51.07 -0.46
C LEU A 134 -18.68 -50.28 0.30
N GLN A 135 -18.91 -50.05 1.58
CA GLN A 135 -17.94 -49.37 2.44
C GLN A 135 -16.64 -50.16 2.56
N LYS A 136 -16.71 -51.49 2.75
CA LYS A 136 -15.52 -52.35 2.82
C LYS A 136 -14.73 -52.38 1.51
N ILE A 137 -15.41 -52.43 0.36
CA ILE A 137 -14.77 -52.41 -0.96
C ILE A 137 -14.10 -51.05 -1.21
N ILE A 138 -14.79 -49.95 -0.90
CA ILE A 138 -14.24 -48.58 -1.00
C ILE A 138 -13.03 -48.45 -0.09
N GLU A 139 -13.13 -48.83 1.19
CA GLU A 139 -12.02 -48.78 2.16
C GLU A 139 -10.83 -49.64 1.73
N GLN A 140 -11.06 -50.84 1.18
CA GLN A 140 -9.99 -51.75 0.77
C GLN A 140 -9.23 -51.28 -0.47
N HIS A 141 -9.92 -50.77 -1.50
CA HIS A 141 -9.29 -50.13 -2.66
C HIS A 141 -8.60 -48.80 -2.28
N PHE A 142 -9.17 -48.09 -1.31
CA PHE A 142 -8.60 -46.85 -0.81
C PHE A 142 -7.33 -47.08 -0.01
N GLU A 143 -7.31 -48.09 0.86
CA GLU A 143 -6.15 -48.48 1.66
C GLU A 143 -5.00 -48.97 0.77
N GLN A 144 -5.31 -49.73 -0.30
CA GLN A 144 -4.33 -50.18 -1.29
C GLN A 144 -3.73 -49.02 -2.09
N THR A 145 -4.56 -48.07 -2.52
CA THR A 145 -4.10 -46.85 -3.21
C THR A 145 -3.32 -45.93 -2.27
N SER A 146 -3.77 -45.80 -1.03
CA SER A 146 -3.12 -45.00 0.00
C SER A 146 -1.75 -45.58 0.36
N GLN A 147 -1.56 -46.90 0.34
CA GLN A 147 -0.25 -47.53 0.53
C GLN A 147 0.71 -47.25 -0.63
N ILE A 148 0.23 -47.25 -1.88
CA ILE A 148 1.03 -46.87 -3.07
C ILE A 148 1.44 -45.39 -2.97
N ILE A 149 0.49 -44.51 -2.66
CA ILE A 149 0.71 -43.06 -2.51
C ILE A 149 1.59 -42.75 -1.30
N TYR A 150 1.42 -43.47 -0.19
CA TYR A 150 2.24 -43.34 1.02
C TYR A 150 3.69 -43.77 0.77
N HIS A 151 3.89 -44.87 0.04
CA HIS A 151 5.20 -45.28 -0.42
C HIS A 151 5.82 -44.17 -1.27
N LEU A 152 5.18 -43.74 -2.37
CA LEU A 152 5.66 -42.65 -3.23
C LEU A 152 5.97 -41.34 -2.47
N ASN A 153 5.15 -40.96 -1.48
CA ASN A 153 5.39 -39.79 -0.62
C ASN A 153 6.59 -39.95 0.33
N SER A 154 6.82 -41.15 0.88
CA SER A 154 7.94 -41.42 1.78
C SER A 154 9.32 -41.35 1.09
N TYR A 155 9.34 -41.41 -0.25
CA TYR A 155 10.56 -41.40 -1.06
C TYR A 155 11.03 -40.01 -1.49
N ALA A 156 10.19 -38.97 -1.35
CA ALA A 156 10.53 -37.59 -1.69
C ALA A 156 11.64 -36.98 -0.78
N GLU A 157 12.10 -37.69 0.24
CA GLU A 157 13.12 -37.24 1.19
C GLU A 157 14.56 -37.75 0.89
N LYS A 158 14.81 -38.58 -0.15
CA LYS A 158 16.16 -39.13 -0.44
C LYS A 158 16.70 -38.78 -1.84
N THR A 159 18.02 -38.61 -1.95
CA THR A 159 18.67 -37.71 -2.95
C THR A 159 19.50 -38.36 -4.08
N ASP A 160 19.38 -39.65 -4.43
CA ASP A 160 20.18 -40.26 -5.53
C ASP A 160 19.35 -41.00 -6.60
N ARG A 161 19.65 -40.71 -7.88
CA ARG A 161 18.93 -41.14 -9.10
C ARG A 161 18.94 -42.65 -9.29
N LYS A 162 20.08 -43.31 -9.06
CA LYS A 162 20.20 -44.76 -9.28
C LYS A 162 19.34 -45.57 -8.30
N HIS A 163 19.18 -45.06 -7.08
CA HIS A 163 18.33 -45.67 -6.06
C HIS A 163 16.84 -45.46 -6.35
N ILE A 164 16.48 -44.31 -6.93
CA ILE A 164 15.12 -44.03 -7.43
C ILE A 164 14.76 -44.95 -8.59
N GLU A 165 15.68 -45.17 -9.54
CA GLU A 165 15.50 -46.09 -10.67
C GLU A 165 15.33 -47.55 -10.21
N ASP A 166 16.21 -48.05 -9.33
CA ASP A 166 16.15 -49.43 -8.81
C ASP A 166 14.87 -49.71 -7.98
N GLU A 167 14.37 -48.72 -7.22
CA GLU A 167 13.15 -48.87 -6.42
C GLU A 167 11.84 -48.59 -7.19
N LEU A 168 11.85 -47.72 -8.22
CA LEU A 168 10.71 -47.60 -9.15
C LEU A 168 10.51 -48.91 -9.92
N ASP A 169 11.59 -49.57 -10.34
CA ASP A 169 11.52 -50.90 -10.93
C ASP A 169 10.90 -51.92 -9.97
N ALA A 170 11.15 -51.82 -8.66
CA ALA A 170 10.53 -52.66 -7.65
C ALA A 170 9.02 -52.36 -7.49
N VAL A 171 8.60 -51.10 -7.48
CA VAL A 171 7.19 -50.67 -7.43
C VAL A 171 6.44 -51.08 -8.69
N ILE A 172 7.03 -50.89 -9.87
CA ILE A 172 6.47 -51.30 -11.16
C ILE A 172 6.34 -52.82 -11.21
N LYS A 173 7.34 -53.57 -10.74
CA LYS A 173 7.28 -55.04 -10.66
C LYS A 173 6.18 -55.50 -9.69
N HIS A 174 5.96 -54.76 -8.59
CA HIS A 174 4.84 -55.00 -7.68
C HIS A 174 3.49 -54.71 -8.36
N PHE A 175 3.35 -53.56 -9.02
CA PHE A 175 2.17 -53.15 -9.79
C PHE A 175 1.82 -54.20 -10.86
N LYS A 176 2.79 -54.58 -11.70
CA LYS A 176 2.62 -55.62 -12.72
C LYS A 176 2.28 -56.98 -12.13
N GLY A 177 2.78 -57.30 -10.94
CA GLY A 177 2.41 -58.52 -10.21
C GLY A 177 0.93 -58.54 -9.82
N TYR A 178 0.38 -57.41 -9.38
CA TYR A 178 -1.04 -57.27 -9.03
C TYR A 178 -1.96 -57.22 -10.27
N TYR A 179 -1.50 -56.62 -11.37
CA TYR A 179 -2.26 -56.49 -12.63
C TYR A 179 -1.87 -57.52 -13.70
N ALA A 180 -1.23 -58.62 -13.31
CA ALA A 180 -0.67 -59.64 -14.21
C ALA A 180 -1.69 -60.26 -15.20
N GLY A 181 -2.99 -60.09 -14.95
CA GLY A 181 -4.07 -60.51 -15.83
C GLY A 181 -4.41 -59.57 -17.00
N ASN A 182 -3.83 -58.35 -17.07
CA ASN A 182 -4.13 -57.35 -18.09
C ASN A 182 -2.88 -56.94 -18.87
N LYS A 183 -2.55 -57.72 -19.92
CA LYS A 183 -1.30 -57.60 -20.69
C LYS A 183 -1.14 -56.28 -21.43
N GLU A 184 -2.21 -55.73 -22.01
CA GLU A 184 -2.16 -54.47 -22.78
C GLU A 184 -1.82 -53.28 -21.88
N PHE A 185 -2.35 -53.28 -20.65
CA PHE A 185 -2.04 -52.24 -19.66
C PHE A 185 -0.59 -52.32 -19.17
N ILE A 186 -0.04 -53.52 -19.01
CA ILE A 186 1.36 -53.73 -18.62
C ILE A 186 2.33 -53.26 -19.72
N GLU A 187 2.03 -53.54 -21.00
CA GLU A 187 2.84 -53.07 -22.14
C GLU A 187 2.79 -51.54 -22.31
N LEU A 188 1.64 -50.92 -22.04
CA LEU A 188 1.49 -49.46 -22.08
C LEU A 188 2.30 -48.76 -20.98
N ILE A 189 2.28 -49.31 -19.75
CA ILE A 189 3.09 -48.83 -18.63
C ILE A 189 4.57 -48.89 -18.97
N ASP A 190 5.04 -49.99 -19.57
CA ASP A 190 6.45 -50.16 -19.93
C ASP A 190 6.96 -49.14 -20.95
N LYS A 191 6.11 -48.81 -21.92
CA LYS A 191 6.43 -47.86 -22.99
C LYS A 191 6.44 -46.41 -22.51
N GLU A 192 5.49 -46.02 -21.67
CA GLU A 192 5.37 -44.66 -21.13
C GLU A 192 6.45 -44.36 -20.07
N VAL A 193 6.75 -45.32 -19.18
CA VAL A 193 7.74 -45.13 -18.11
C VAL A 193 9.15 -44.91 -18.65
N SER A 194 9.56 -45.69 -19.67
CA SER A 194 10.87 -45.52 -20.32
C SER A 194 11.02 -44.13 -20.95
N SER A 195 9.91 -43.60 -21.47
CA SER A 195 9.85 -42.28 -22.10
C SER A 195 9.95 -41.16 -21.05
N ILE A 196 9.36 -41.34 -19.86
CA ILE A 196 9.38 -40.36 -18.76
C ILE A 196 10.80 -40.19 -18.18
N PHE A 197 11.56 -41.28 -18.06
CA PHE A 197 12.95 -41.24 -17.56
C PHE A 197 13.95 -40.53 -18.50
N GLU A 198 13.67 -40.49 -19.81
CA GLU A 198 14.51 -39.79 -20.79
C GLU A 198 14.24 -38.26 -20.83
N ILE A 199 13.07 -37.81 -20.37
CA ILE A 199 12.58 -36.45 -20.60
C ILE A 199 12.74 -35.53 -19.37
N LEU A 200 12.81 -36.06 -18.14
CA LEU A 200 12.77 -35.24 -16.92
C LEU A 200 14.15 -35.01 -16.25
N PRO A 201 14.55 -33.75 -15.96
CA PRO A 201 15.80 -33.45 -15.26
C PRO A 201 15.74 -33.69 -13.73
N GLN A 202 16.91 -33.90 -13.13
CA GLN A 202 17.13 -34.38 -11.75
C GLN A 202 16.43 -33.58 -10.63
N GLU A 203 16.15 -32.29 -10.86
CA GLU A 203 15.50 -31.40 -9.89
C GLU A 203 13.96 -31.51 -9.89
N ALA A 204 13.34 -31.98 -10.97
CA ALA A 204 11.89 -32.20 -11.05
C ALA A 204 11.44 -33.32 -10.09
N PHE A 205 12.32 -34.31 -9.84
CA PHE A 205 12.03 -35.44 -8.96
C PHE A 205 11.89 -35.04 -7.47
N ARG A 206 12.51 -33.94 -7.02
CA ARG A 206 12.41 -33.46 -5.62
C ARG A 206 11.03 -32.89 -5.23
N ARG A 207 10.13 -32.70 -6.20
CA ARG A 207 8.79 -32.11 -5.98
C ARG A 207 7.66 -33.10 -6.24
N ILE A 208 7.99 -34.37 -6.40
CA ILE A 208 7.01 -35.41 -6.66
C ILE A 208 6.39 -35.80 -5.31
N VAL A 209 5.07 -35.59 -5.22
CA VAL A 209 4.08 -36.06 -4.23
C VAL A 209 3.79 -35.20 -2.97
N ASN A 210 2.55 -34.70 -2.92
CA ASN A 210 1.68 -34.65 -1.74
C ASN A 210 0.23 -34.75 -2.24
N PHE A 211 -0.45 -35.85 -1.92
CA PHE A 211 -1.88 -36.06 -2.21
C PHE A 211 -2.63 -36.21 -0.89
N ASP A 212 -3.71 -35.45 -0.70
CA ASP A 212 -4.59 -35.56 0.46
C ASP A 212 -5.98 -36.03 0.01
N PHE A 213 -6.23 -37.35 0.03
CA PHE A 213 -7.56 -37.91 -0.06
C PHE A 213 -7.75 -38.90 1.10
N ILE A 214 -8.80 -38.74 1.92
CA ILE A 214 -9.00 -39.54 3.14
C ILE A 214 -10.46 -40.06 3.21
N PRO A 215 -10.69 -41.35 3.54
CA PRO A 215 -12.04 -41.99 3.53
C PRO A 215 -13.09 -41.35 4.42
N GLN A 216 -12.66 -40.58 5.42
CA GLN A 216 -13.51 -40.00 6.47
C GLN A 216 -14.49 -38.94 5.92
N ASN A 217 -14.27 -38.52 4.68
CA ASN A 217 -15.15 -37.61 3.94
C ASN A 217 -16.22 -38.36 3.13
N ILE A 218 -16.47 -39.66 3.36
CA ILE A 218 -17.52 -40.43 2.68
C ILE A 218 -18.42 -41.09 3.74
N ILE A 219 -19.74 -40.89 3.64
CA ILE A 219 -20.74 -41.53 4.51
C ILE A 219 -21.55 -42.51 3.67
N CYS A 220 -21.49 -43.78 4.03
CA CYS A 220 -22.41 -44.81 3.52
C CYS A 220 -23.60 -44.95 4.47
N ASN A 221 -24.84 -44.78 3.99
CA ASN A 221 -26.03 -45.04 4.79
C ASN A 221 -27.18 -45.54 3.90
N ARG A 222 -27.84 -46.64 4.32
CA ARG A 222 -29.05 -47.23 3.71
C ARG A 222 -29.10 -47.05 2.19
N ASP A 223 -28.16 -47.72 1.52
CA ASP A 223 -28.07 -47.90 0.07
C ASP A 223 -27.54 -46.69 -0.74
N ARG A 224 -26.92 -45.71 -0.06
CA ARG A 224 -26.32 -44.52 -0.71
C ARG A 224 -24.92 -44.20 -0.17
N VAL A 225 -24.05 -43.73 -1.07
CA VAL A 225 -22.68 -43.28 -0.79
C VAL A 225 -22.61 -41.76 -0.92
N ARG A 226 -22.38 -41.03 0.18
CA ARG A 226 -22.39 -39.56 0.23
C ARG A 226 -20.99 -38.98 0.47
N VAL A 227 -20.45 -38.19 -0.44
CA VAL A 227 -19.12 -37.54 -0.27
C VAL A 227 -19.25 -36.19 0.43
N ILE A 228 -18.81 -36.10 1.69
CA ILE A 228 -18.91 -34.93 2.56
C ILE A 228 -18.20 -33.69 2.00
N ASP A 229 -16.94 -33.82 1.55
CA ASP A 229 -16.07 -32.68 1.17
C ASP A 229 -14.83 -33.11 0.34
N TRP A 230 -14.34 -32.27 -0.59
CA TRP A 230 -13.19 -32.51 -1.51
C TRP A 230 -12.37 -31.22 -1.74
N GLU A 231 -11.04 -31.27 -1.59
CA GLU A 231 -10.11 -30.18 -1.97
C GLU A 231 -8.87 -30.70 -2.71
N PHE A 232 -8.38 -29.93 -3.69
CA PHE A 232 -7.08 -30.16 -4.36
C PHE A 232 -6.08 -29.11 -3.87
N SER A 233 -4.80 -29.47 -3.72
CA SER A 233 -3.76 -28.49 -3.39
C SER A 233 -3.35 -27.66 -4.60
N ASP A 234 -2.93 -26.41 -4.39
CA ASP A 234 -2.48 -25.49 -5.44
C ASP A 234 -1.23 -25.96 -6.21
N LEU A 235 -0.53 -26.98 -5.71
CA LEU A 235 0.64 -27.58 -6.36
C LEU A 235 0.29 -28.61 -7.44
N SER A 236 -0.97 -29.07 -7.49
CA SER A 236 -1.45 -30.05 -8.48
C SER A 236 -1.60 -29.49 -9.91
N THR A 237 -1.51 -28.17 -10.08
CA THR A 237 -1.67 -27.48 -11.38
C THR A 237 -0.42 -27.41 -12.24
N LEU A 238 0.75 -27.81 -11.73
CA LEU A 238 2.05 -27.50 -12.37
C LEU A 238 2.75 -28.67 -13.07
N LEU A 239 2.32 -29.92 -12.91
CA LEU A 239 2.98 -31.06 -13.56
C LEU A 239 1.95 -32.01 -14.17
N PHE A 240 2.12 -32.25 -15.46
CA PHE A 240 1.47 -33.32 -16.22
C PHE A 240 1.51 -34.61 -15.42
N LEU A 241 0.38 -35.31 -15.35
CA LEU A 241 0.20 -36.66 -14.80
C LEU A 241 -0.21 -36.70 -13.31
N GLU A 242 -1.51 -36.92 -13.09
CA GLU A 242 -2.05 -38.08 -12.32
C GLU A 242 -3.44 -37.86 -11.66
N PRO A 243 -3.89 -36.67 -11.22
CA PRO A 243 -5.19 -36.55 -10.53
C PRO A 243 -6.38 -36.93 -11.41
N LEU A 244 -6.39 -36.49 -12.67
CA LEU A 244 -7.48 -36.76 -13.62
C LEU A 244 -7.49 -38.20 -14.11
N ARG A 245 -6.33 -38.85 -14.24
CA ARG A 245 -6.21 -40.27 -14.62
C ARG A 245 -6.68 -41.19 -13.50
N PHE A 246 -6.29 -40.89 -12.26
CA PHE A 246 -6.73 -41.62 -11.08
C PHE A 246 -8.23 -41.47 -10.83
N LEU A 247 -8.73 -40.23 -10.95
CA LEU A 247 -10.16 -39.93 -10.83
C LEU A 247 -11.00 -40.61 -11.93
N TYR A 248 -10.49 -40.62 -13.17
CA TYR A 248 -11.10 -41.35 -14.27
C TYR A 248 -11.15 -42.86 -14.00
N TYR A 249 -10.05 -43.47 -13.55
CA TYR A 249 -10.01 -44.91 -13.24
C TYR A 249 -10.92 -45.27 -12.05
N TYR A 250 -10.95 -44.45 -10.99
CA TYR A 250 -11.84 -44.63 -9.85
C TYR A 250 -13.33 -44.53 -10.24
N LEU A 251 -13.70 -43.51 -11.02
CA LEU A 251 -15.07 -43.37 -11.53
C LEU A 251 -15.43 -44.46 -12.55
N TRP A 252 -14.47 -44.91 -13.36
CA TRP A 252 -14.62 -46.02 -14.31
C TRP A 252 -14.82 -47.37 -13.59
N GLU A 253 -14.08 -47.67 -12.53
CA GLU A 253 -14.30 -48.87 -11.70
C GLU A 253 -15.66 -48.83 -10.99
N LEU A 254 -16.06 -47.67 -10.45
CA LEU A 254 -17.40 -47.50 -9.88
C LEU A 254 -18.51 -47.67 -10.94
N MET A 255 -18.28 -47.26 -12.19
CA MET A 255 -19.17 -47.58 -13.31
C MET A 255 -19.19 -49.07 -13.68
N ASN A 256 -18.04 -49.75 -13.71
CA ASN A 256 -17.94 -51.18 -13.99
C ASN A 256 -18.66 -52.03 -12.92
N LEU A 257 -18.60 -51.60 -11.66
CA LEU A 257 -19.37 -52.15 -10.55
C LEU A 257 -20.87 -51.79 -10.59
N LYS A 258 -21.31 -51.09 -11.66
CA LYS A 258 -22.68 -50.60 -11.92
C LYS A 258 -23.22 -49.67 -10.83
N VAL A 259 -22.33 -48.95 -10.17
CA VAL A 259 -22.69 -47.95 -9.15
C VAL A 259 -23.17 -46.65 -9.81
N PHE A 260 -22.69 -46.31 -11.02
CA PHE A 260 -23.10 -45.10 -11.79
C PHE A 260 -23.65 -45.42 -13.19
N LYS A 261 -24.48 -44.51 -13.75
CA LYS A 261 -24.88 -44.51 -15.18
C LYS A 261 -23.98 -43.58 -16.01
N VAL A 262 -23.95 -43.82 -17.33
CA VAL A 262 -23.08 -43.13 -18.30
C VAL A 262 -23.34 -41.61 -18.36
N ASP A 263 -24.61 -41.20 -18.33
CA ASP A 263 -24.97 -39.77 -18.39
C ASP A 263 -24.51 -38.99 -17.14
N ASP A 264 -24.42 -39.69 -16.01
CA ASP A 264 -23.96 -39.12 -14.74
C ASP A 264 -22.43 -38.99 -14.71
N PHE A 265 -21.71 -39.92 -15.33
CA PHE A 265 -20.26 -39.82 -15.51
C PHE A 265 -19.87 -38.61 -16.35
N ALA A 266 -20.53 -38.38 -17.49
CA ALA A 266 -20.26 -37.25 -18.37
C ALA A 266 -20.52 -35.89 -17.69
N ALA A 267 -21.61 -35.78 -16.92
CA ALA A 267 -21.93 -34.56 -16.18
C ALA A 267 -20.96 -34.27 -15.03
N ASN A 268 -20.51 -35.31 -14.31
CA ASN A 268 -19.54 -35.18 -13.23
C ASN A 268 -18.11 -34.89 -13.75
N PHE A 269 -17.75 -35.46 -14.89
CA PHE A 269 -16.47 -35.18 -15.55
C PHE A 269 -16.38 -33.73 -16.06
N ALA A 270 -17.49 -33.16 -16.58
CA ALA A 270 -17.57 -31.77 -17.03
C ALA A 270 -17.45 -30.73 -15.90
N TYR A 271 -17.82 -31.07 -14.66
CA TYR A 271 -17.64 -30.18 -13.50
C TYR A 271 -16.15 -29.99 -13.14
N LEU A 272 -15.33 -31.03 -13.35
CA LEU A 272 -13.89 -31.02 -13.03
C LEU A 272 -13.06 -30.24 -14.04
N THR A 273 -13.61 -29.99 -15.22
CA THR A 273 -12.94 -29.38 -16.36
C THR A 273 -13.53 -27.99 -16.61
N LYS A 274 -13.12 -27.06 -15.75
CA LYS A 274 -13.53 -25.65 -15.56
C LYS A 274 -13.85 -24.77 -16.79
N SER A 275 -13.75 -25.25 -18.04
CA SER A 275 -13.66 -24.42 -19.26
C SER A 275 -14.58 -24.77 -20.42
N ASP A 276 -15.52 -25.72 -20.32
CA ASP A 276 -16.37 -26.02 -21.49
C ASP A 276 -17.58 -25.07 -21.58
N SER A 277 -17.34 -23.85 -22.08
CA SER A 277 -18.39 -22.87 -22.36
C SER A 277 -19.28 -23.26 -23.55
N GLU A 278 -18.88 -24.24 -24.38
CA GLU A 278 -19.56 -24.57 -25.65
C GLU A 278 -20.19 -25.97 -25.68
N GLY A 279 -19.93 -26.83 -24.69
CA GLY A 279 -20.63 -28.12 -24.51
C GLY A 279 -20.27 -29.22 -25.53
N TRP A 280 -19.26 -28.98 -26.36
CA TRP A 280 -18.81 -29.93 -27.38
C TRP A 280 -18.15 -31.16 -26.77
N LEU A 281 -17.52 -31.05 -25.59
CA LEU A 281 -16.91 -32.20 -24.91
C LEU A 281 -18.00 -33.14 -24.38
N ILE A 282 -19.10 -32.57 -23.87
CA ILE A 282 -20.28 -33.32 -23.45
C ILE A 282 -20.90 -34.03 -24.66
N ASN A 283 -20.99 -33.37 -25.81
CA ASN A 283 -21.50 -33.99 -27.03
C ASN A 283 -20.55 -35.07 -27.58
N LEU A 284 -19.24 -34.87 -27.55
CA LEU A 284 -18.26 -35.88 -27.98
C LEU A 284 -18.28 -37.11 -27.08
N ILE A 285 -18.31 -36.93 -25.74
CA ILE A 285 -18.43 -38.04 -24.77
C ILE A 285 -19.76 -38.77 -24.99
N ARG A 286 -20.86 -38.04 -25.21
CA ARG A 286 -22.18 -38.65 -25.50
C ARG A 286 -22.19 -39.40 -26.82
N GLU A 287 -21.66 -38.83 -27.90
CA GLU A 287 -21.57 -39.48 -29.22
C GLU A 287 -20.73 -40.75 -29.15
N PHE A 288 -19.53 -40.70 -28.54
CA PHE A 288 -18.64 -41.86 -28.43
C PHE A 288 -19.24 -43.03 -27.65
N TYR A 289 -19.99 -42.74 -26.59
CA TYR A 289 -20.69 -43.74 -25.78
C TYR A 289 -22.01 -44.19 -26.40
N SER A 290 -22.70 -43.32 -27.15
CA SER A 290 -23.97 -43.64 -27.82
C SER A 290 -23.79 -44.46 -29.10
N GLU A 291 -22.67 -44.31 -29.82
CA GLU A 291 -22.45 -45.00 -31.10
C GLU A 291 -22.05 -46.47 -30.97
N ASN A 292 -21.48 -46.91 -29.84
CA ASN A 292 -20.89 -48.27 -29.75
C ASN A 292 -21.70 -49.33 -29.00
N ASN A 293 -22.81 -48.99 -28.34
CA ASN A 293 -23.73 -49.92 -27.64
C ASN A 293 -23.08 -51.06 -26.79
N LEU A 294 -21.82 -50.90 -26.40
CA LEU A 294 -21.05 -51.81 -25.57
C LEU A 294 -20.41 -50.96 -24.48
N TYR A 295 -20.83 -51.23 -23.24
CA TYR A 295 -20.43 -50.58 -21.98
C TYR A 295 -18.92 -50.65 -21.64
N LYS A 296 -18.04 -50.87 -22.62
CA LYS A 296 -16.60 -51.03 -22.42
C LYS A 296 -15.87 -50.23 -23.46
N LEU A 297 -15.67 -48.94 -23.18
CA LEU A 297 -14.56 -48.23 -23.79
C LEU A 297 -13.27 -48.95 -23.33
N PRO A 298 -12.39 -49.44 -24.22
CA PRO A 298 -11.08 -49.93 -23.81
C PRO A 298 -10.36 -48.80 -23.08
N LEU A 299 -9.81 -49.10 -21.91
CA LEU A 299 -9.21 -48.11 -20.99
C LEU A 299 -8.17 -47.24 -21.73
N GLU A 300 -7.49 -47.81 -22.74
CA GLU A 300 -6.53 -47.09 -23.57
C GLU A 300 -7.17 -45.93 -24.35
N LYS A 301 -8.37 -46.10 -24.92
CA LYS A 301 -9.05 -45.05 -25.70
C LYS A 301 -9.58 -43.91 -24.83
N GLY A 302 -10.01 -44.23 -23.61
CA GLY A 302 -10.47 -43.24 -22.63
C GLY A 302 -9.34 -42.39 -22.05
N LEU A 303 -8.22 -43.04 -21.72
CA LEU A 303 -7.00 -42.36 -21.30
C LEU A 303 -6.42 -41.47 -22.41
N LEU A 304 -6.52 -41.89 -23.67
CA LEU A 304 -6.08 -41.11 -24.82
C LEU A 304 -6.93 -39.84 -25.04
N MET A 305 -8.26 -39.92 -24.87
CA MET A 305 -9.14 -38.74 -24.91
C MET A 305 -8.83 -37.74 -23.80
N LEU A 306 -8.50 -38.24 -22.61
CA LEU A 306 -8.06 -37.44 -21.46
C LEU A 306 -6.75 -36.71 -21.73
N LEU A 307 -5.79 -37.39 -22.34
CA LEU A 307 -4.51 -36.81 -22.79
C LEU A 307 -4.70 -35.70 -23.83
N ILE A 308 -5.60 -35.90 -24.80
CA ILE A 308 -5.94 -34.89 -25.82
C ILE A 308 -6.59 -33.66 -25.18
N PHE A 309 -7.47 -33.88 -24.20
CA PHE A 309 -8.14 -32.81 -23.45
C PHE A 309 -7.15 -31.99 -22.60
N GLU A 310 -6.22 -32.65 -21.91
CA GLU A 310 -5.20 -32.02 -21.08
C GLU A 310 -4.23 -31.16 -21.93
N ALA A 311 -3.88 -31.63 -23.13
CA ALA A 311 -3.08 -30.88 -24.10
C ALA A 311 -3.80 -29.61 -24.61
N ASP A 312 -5.10 -29.69 -24.92
CA ASP A 312 -5.91 -28.54 -25.39
C ASP A 312 -6.13 -27.51 -24.27
N LEU A 313 -6.35 -27.95 -23.04
CA LEU A 313 -6.51 -27.07 -21.88
C LEU A 313 -5.23 -26.26 -21.63
N GLN A 314 -4.07 -26.89 -21.68
CA GLN A 314 -2.79 -26.19 -21.53
C GLN A 314 -2.50 -25.23 -22.68
N PHE A 315 -2.87 -25.61 -23.91
CA PHE A 315 -2.78 -24.73 -25.09
C PHE A 315 -3.55 -23.42 -24.92
N ARG A 316 -4.68 -23.45 -24.19
CA ARG A 316 -5.57 -22.30 -23.97
C ARG A 316 -5.25 -21.50 -22.70
N THR A 317 -4.63 -22.12 -21.69
CA THR A 317 -4.50 -21.54 -20.35
C THR A 317 -3.09 -21.07 -19.99
N THR A 318 -2.08 -21.35 -20.82
CA THR A 318 -0.69 -20.95 -20.56
C THR A 318 -0.07 -20.20 -21.75
N ASN A 319 0.78 -19.18 -21.51
CA ASN A 319 1.62 -18.50 -22.52
C ASN A 319 2.82 -19.37 -22.96
N TYR A 320 2.63 -20.69 -23.04
CA TYR A 320 3.72 -21.66 -23.12
C TYR A 320 4.31 -21.83 -24.53
N LEU A 321 3.66 -21.25 -25.55
CA LEU A 321 4.15 -21.22 -26.93
C LEU A 321 5.46 -20.45 -27.11
N GLU A 322 5.85 -19.60 -26.16
CA GLU A 322 7.11 -18.84 -26.23
C GLU A 322 8.33 -19.57 -25.69
N TYR A 323 8.21 -20.68 -24.94
CA TYR A 323 9.37 -21.22 -24.19
C TYR A 323 10.09 -22.44 -24.77
N THR A 324 9.59 -23.22 -25.75
CA THR A 324 10.42 -24.26 -26.42
C THR A 324 9.84 -24.76 -27.76
N LYS A 325 10.08 -24.02 -28.86
CA LYS A 325 9.58 -24.36 -30.22
C LYS A 325 9.96 -25.76 -30.76
N LYS A 326 11.04 -26.38 -30.29
CA LYS A 326 11.56 -27.65 -30.87
C LYS A 326 10.87 -28.91 -30.34
N TYR A 327 10.37 -28.90 -29.10
CA TYR A 327 9.78 -30.10 -28.47
C TYR A 327 8.28 -30.26 -28.78
N HIS A 328 7.59 -29.15 -29.06
CA HIS A 328 6.15 -29.16 -29.36
C HIS A 328 5.80 -29.75 -30.72
N LEU A 329 6.66 -29.59 -31.74
CA LEU A 329 6.39 -30.18 -33.06
C LEU A 329 6.43 -31.71 -33.01
N ASN A 330 7.33 -32.29 -32.21
CA ASN A 330 7.44 -33.74 -32.03
C ASN A 330 6.23 -34.30 -31.27
N LEU A 331 5.78 -33.62 -30.20
CA LEU A 331 4.60 -34.05 -29.44
C LEU A 331 3.34 -34.00 -30.31
N ILE A 332 3.10 -32.88 -31.00
CA ILE A 332 1.94 -32.69 -31.87
C ILE A 332 1.94 -33.69 -33.04
N THR A 333 3.11 -33.96 -33.63
CA THR A 333 3.23 -34.94 -34.72
C THR A 333 2.95 -36.37 -34.23
N GLN A 334 3.44 -36.76 -33.05
CA GLN A 334 3.14 -38.06 -32.45
C GLN A 334 1.66 -38.19 -32.05
N PHE A 335 1.05 -37.11 -31.53
CA PHE A 335 -0.39 -37.06 -31.24
C PHE A 335 -1.23 -37.20 -32.51
N ILE A 336 -0.85 -36.55 -33.62
CA ILE A 336 -1.52 -36.68 -34.92
C ILE A 336 -1.38 -38.10 -35.49
N ILE A 337 -0.20 -38.71 -35.36
CA ILE A 337 0.04 -40.11 -35.78
C ILE A 337 -0.85 -41.07 -34.97
N CYS A 338 -0.93 -40.92 -33.64
CA CYS A 338 -1.83 -41.70 -32.78
C CYS A 338 -3.33 -41.49 -33.09
N ILE A 339 -3.76 -40.26 -33.40
CA ILE A 339 -5.16 -39.98 -33.75
C ILE A 339 -5.50 -40.54 -35.14
N SER A 340 -4.58 -40.45 -36.10
CA SER A 340 -4.78 -40.94 -37.47
C SER A 340 -4.75 -42.47 -37.60
N THR A 341 -4.25 -43.19 -36.60
CA THR A 341 -4.17 -44.66 -36.58
C THR A 341 -5.37 -45.33 -35.89
N ILE A 342 -6.24 -44.55 -35.26
CA ILE A 342 -7.45 -45.07 -34.61
C ILE A 342 -8.62 -44.75 -35.54
N GLU A 343 -9.25 -45.77 -36.11
CA GLU A 343 -10.52 -45.61 -36.83
C GLU A 343 -11.60 -45.16 -35.84
N ILE A 344 -11.76 -43.84 -35.72
CA ILE A 344 -12.82 -43.19 -34.96
C ILE A 344 -13.85 -42.70 -35.98
N GLY A 345 -15.06 -43.25 -35.91
CA GLY A 345 -16.12 -43.10 -36.91
C GLY A 345 -16.89 -41.77 -36.92
N SER A 346 -16.47 -40.73 -36.20
CA SER A 346 -17.22 -39.47 -36.17
C SER A 346 -16.71 -38.45 -37.20
N ILE A 347 -17.53 -38.23 -38.23
CA ILE A 347 -17.28 -37.30 -39.35
C ILE A 347 -17.14 -35.84 -38.86
N GLU A 348 -17.83 -35.45 -37.77
CA GLU A 348 -17.76 -34.09 -37.24
C GLU A 348 -16.42 -33.76 -36.57
N PHE A 349 -15.84 -34.68 -35.81
CA PHE A 349 -14.55 -34.49 -35.14
C PHE A 349 -13.41 -34.40 -36.16
N LYS A 350 -13.45 -35.27 -37.18
CA LYS A 350 -12.52 -35.23 -38.31
C LYS A 350 -12.64 -33.91 -39.08
N SER A 351 -13.86 -33.41 -39.33
CA SER A 351 -14.08 -32.12 -40.01
C SER A 351 -13.62 -30.91 -39.19
N GLY A 352 -13.75 -30.96 -37.86
CA GLY A 352 -13.33 -29.89 -36.94
C GLY A 352 -11.80 -29.80 -36.84
N ILE A 353 -11.13 -30.96 -36.78
CA ILE A 353 -9.66 -31.05 -36.83
C ILE A 353 -9.15 -30.73 -38.25
N GLU A 354 -9.79 -31.22 -39.31
CA GLU A 354 -9.43 -30.87 -40.70
C GLU A 354 -9.62 -29.38 -40.96
N LYS A 355 -10.68 -28.72 -40.43
CA LYS A 355 -10.83 -27.25 -40.47
C LYS A 355 -9.72 -26.52 -39.74
N ARG A 356 -9.27 -27.02 -38.57
CA ARG A 356 -8.17 -26.40 -37.80
C ARG A 356 -6.80 -26.67 -38.42
N ILE A 357 -6.59 -27.85 -39.00
CA ILE A 357 -5.45 -28.19 -39.86
C ILE A 357 -5.47 -27.34 -41.13
N GLU A 358 -6.65 -27.02 -41.67
CA GLU A 358 -6.79 -26.15 -42.84
C GLU A 358 -6.62 -24.68 -42.49
N ILE A 359 -6.92 -24.25 -41.26
CA ILE A 359 -6.52 -22.93 -40.73
C ILE A 359 -5.00 -22.86 -40.54
N LEU A 360 -4.36 -23.95 -40.10
CA LEU A 360 -2.90 -24.06 -39.97
C LEU A 360 -2.18 -24.24 -41.33
N ARG A 361 -2.84 -24.86 -42.33
CA ARG A 361 -2.35 -24.99 -43.72
C ARG A 361 -2.64 -23.75 -44.57
N LYS A 362 -3.69 -22.97 -44.28
CA LYS A 362 -4.00 -21.67 -44.93
C LYS A 362 -3.15 -20.50 -44.41
N LEU A 363 -2.22 -20.76 -43.51
CA LEU A 363 -1.06 -19.91 -43.26
C LEU A 363 0.04 -20.07 -44.31
N ASP A 364 -0.17 -20.93 -45.31
CA ASP A 364 0.65 -20.94 -46.51
C ASP A 364 -0.22 -20.90 -47.76
N GLU A 365 0.20 -20.02 -48.67
CA GLU A 365 -0.21 -19.92 -50.06
C GLU A 365 -1.54 -19.21 -50.43
N ASN A 366 -1.31 -17.97 -50.90
CA ASN A 366 -1.97 -17.31 -52.02
C ASN A 366 -3.17 -16.39 -51.74
N THR A 367 -2.96 -15.11 -52.04
CA THR A 367 -4.03 -14.43 -52.81
C THR A 367 -3.54 -13.74 -54.08
N GLN A 368 -2.32 -13.22 -54.16
CA GLN A 368 -1.82 -12.61 -55.40
C GLN A 368 -0.31 -12.34 -55.26
N ILE A 369 0.50 -13.31 -55.68
CA ILE A 369 1.99 -13.36 -55.62
C ILE A 369 2.71 -12.14 -56.24
N ASN A 370 2.04 -11.28 -57.01
CA ASN A 370 2.72 -10.23 -57.77
C ASN A 370 2.76 -8.84 -57.09
N SER A 371 1.95 -8.57 -56.07
CA SER A 371 2.07 -7.33 -55.29
C SER A 371 3.05 -7.48 -54.12
N LEU A 372 3.26 -8.71 -53.63
CA LEU A 372 4.14 -9.01 -52.50
C LEU A 372 5.63 -8.83 -52.79
N ASN A 373 6.11 -9.09 -54.02
CA ASN A 373 7.54 -8.99 -54.34
C ASN A 373 8.12 -7.58 -54.13
N LYS A 374 7.30 -6.54 -54.26
CA LYS A 374 7.71 -5.15 -53.98
C LYS A 374 7.75 -4.85 -52.48
N VAL A 375 6.83 -5.43 -51.71
CA VAL A 375 6.76 -5.29 -50.25
C VAL A 375 7.83 -6.14 -49.56
N ILE A 376 8.20 -7.30 -50.14
CA ILE A 376 9.26 -8.19 -49.64
C ILE A 376 10.60 -7.47 -49.63
N GLN A 377 10.92 -6.67 -50.65
CA GLN A 377 12.17 -5.92 -50.72
C GLN A 377 12.28 -4.84 -49.60
N ASP A 378 11.16 -4.19 -49.27
CA ASP A 378 11.06 -3.25 -48.15
C ASP A 378 11.06 -3.98 -46.79
N LYS A 379 10.41 -5.14 -46.71
CA LYS A 379 10.38 -6.01 -45.51
C LYS A 379 11.73 -6.66 -45.23
N ASP A 380 12.54 -7.00 -46.22
CA ASP A 380 13.91 -7.53 -46.04
C ASP A 380 14.86 -6.48 -45.45
N THR A 381 14.61 -5.20 -45.75
CA THR A 381 15.30 -4.08 -45.10
C THR A 381 14.81 -3.92 -43.65
N HIS A 382 13.52 -4.14 -43.39
CA HIS A 382 12.96 -4.13 -42.05
C HIS A 382 13.37 -5.35 -41.21
N ILE A 383 13.50 -6.54 -41.80
CA ILE A 383 13.98 -7.78 -41.16
C ILE A 383 15.43 -7.62 -40.75
N ARG A 384 16.30 -7.04 -41.60
CA ARG A 384 17.69 -6.73 -41.19
C ARG A 384 17.75 -5.75 -40.01
N ASN A 385 16.85 -4.78 -39.95
CA ASN A 385 16.73 -3.87 -38.80
C ASN A 385 16.18 -4.58 -37.55
N LEU A 386 15.23 -5.51 -37.71
CA LEU A 386 14.71 -6.34 -36.61
C LEU A 386 15.74 -7.35 -36.13
N GLU A 387 16.56 -7.94 -37.00
CA GLU A 387 17.68 -8.82 -36.63
C GLU A 387 18.72 -8.04 -35.82
N SER A 388 19.06 -6.81 -36.22
CA SER A 388 19.90 -5.92 -35.42
C SER A 388 19.27 -5.56 -34.06
N THR A 389 17.93 -5.47 -34.00
CA THR A 389 17.19 -5.18 -32.76
C THR A 389 17.13 -6.41 -31.85
N ILE A 390 16.93 -7.60 -32.42
CA ILE A 390 16.97 -8.89 -31.72
C ILE A 390 18.37 -9.14 -31.17
N ASP A 391 19.43 -8.80 -31.91
CA ASP A 391 20.81 -8.94 -31.44
C ASP A 391 21.12 -7.97 -30.28
N ALA A 392 20.58 -6.75 -30.33
CA ALA A 392 20.64 -5.80 -29.21
C ALA A 392 19.85 -6.27 -27.98
N LEU A 393 18.65 -6.84 -28.18
CA LEU A 393 17.83 -7.41 -27.11
C LEU A 393 18.47 -8.64 -26.48
N ASN A 394 19.08 -9.53 -27.27
CA ASN A 394 19.82 -10.69 -26.76
C ASN A 394 21.04 -10.28 -25.93
N LYS A 395 21.76 -9.22 -26.34
CA LYS A 395 22.83 -8.63 -25.50
C LYS A 395 22.29 -8.04 -24.19
N ALA A 396 21.10 -7.43 -24.21
CA ALA A 396 20.45 -6.90 -23.02
C ALA A 396 19.97 -8.04 -22.08
N ILE A 397 19.39 -9.12 -22.62
CA ILE A 397 18.99 -10.32 -21.86
C ILE A 397 20.21 -10.96 -21.21
N TYR A 398 21.31 -11.12 -21.95
CA TYR A 398 22.56 -11.64 -21.40
C TYR A 398 23.11 -10.77 -20.26
N GLY A 399 22.98 -9.44 -20.37
CA GLY A 399 23.30 -8.51 -19.28
C GLY A 399 22.42 -8.70 -18.06
N LYS A 400 21.12 -8.96 -18.26
CA LYS A 400 20.15 -9.23 -17.18
C LYS A 400 20.39 -10.58 -16.50
N ASP A 401 20.79 -11.61 -17.24
CA ASP A 401 21.15 -12.91 -16.67
C ASP A 401 22.39 -12.82 -15.75
N ILE A 402 23.36 -11.96 -16.10
CA ILE A 402 24.50 -11.67 -15.22
C ILE A 402 24.04 -10.95 -13.94
N GLU A 403 23.09 -10.01 -14.06
CA GLU A 403 22.51 -9.29 -12.94
C GLU A 403 21.72 -10.22 -12.00
N ILE A 404 20.96 -11.17 -12.55
CA ILE A 404 20.25 -12.21 -11.80
C ILE A 404 21.23 -13.10 -11.03
N LYS A 405 22.32 -13.57 -11.67
CA LYS A 405 23.35 -14.34 -10.98
C LYS A 405 24.02 -13.58 -9.84
N ASN A 406 24.24 -12.28 -10.00
CA ASN A 406 24.79 -11.44 -8.92
C ASN A 406 23.79 -11.28 -7.76
N LEU A 407 22.49 -11.17 -8.07
CA LEU A 407 21.43 -11.12 -7.07
C LEU A 407 21.29 -12.46 -6.33
N GLU A 408 21.36 -13.59 -7.02
CA GLU A 408 21.36 -14.93 -6.41
C GLU A 408 22.54 -15.09 -5.43
N SER A 409 23.74 -14.68 -5.83
CA SER A 409 24.92 -14.68 -4.94
C SER A 409 24.75 -13.76 -3.72
N THR A 410 24.05 -12.64 -3.89
CA THR A 410 23.72 -11.72 -2.79
C THR A 410 22.70 -12.33 -1.83
N ILE A 411 21.68 -13.02 -2.36
CA ILE A 411 20.67 -13.74 -1.57
C ILE A 411 21.32 -14.86 -0.75
N ASP A 412 22.25 -15.62 -1.33
CA ASP A 412 23.00 -16.64 -0.59
C ASP A 412 23.83 -16.05 0.55
N THR A 413 24.46 -14.90 0.32
CA THR A 413 25.23 -14.18 1.34
C THR A 413 24.32 -13.66 2.46
N LEU A 414 23.14 -13.16 2.12
CA LEU A 414 22.12 -12.72 3.08
C LEU A 414 21.56 -13.88 3.89
N ASN A 415 21.26 -15.01 3.25
CA ASN A 415 20.76 -16.21 3.93
C ASN A 415 21.77 -16.75 4.95
N LYS A 416 23.07 -16.75 4.58
CA LYS A 416 24.15 -17.11 5.51
C LYS A 416 24.21 -16.15 6.70
N THR A 417 24.07 -14.86 6.45
CA THR A 417 24.02 -13.83 7.50
C THR A 417 22.81 -14.00 8.43
N ILE A 418 21.64 -14.35 7.89
CA ILE A 418 20.43 -14.63 8.67
C ILE A 418 20.66 -15.83 9.58
N GLN A 419 21.25 -16.91 9.06
CA GLN A 419 21.60 -18.10 9.84
C GLN A 419 22.54 -17.77 11.00
N ASP A 420 23.57 -16.96 10.76
CA ASP A 420 24.52 -16.54 11.80
C ASP A 420 23.83 -15.67 12.88
N LYS A 421 22.85 -14.85 12.48
CA LYS A 421 22.04 -14.06 13.42
C LYS A 421 21.06 -14.91 14.22
N ASP A 422 20.46 -15.94 13.64
CA ASP A 422 19.57 -16.86 14.35
C ASP A 422 20.30 -17.69 15.42
N VAL A 423 21.58 -17.98 15.21
CA VAL A 423 22.45 -18.56 16.27
C VAL A 423 22.67 -17.54 17.38
N SER A 424 23.01 -16.29 17.03
CA SER A 424 23.21 -15.22 18.01
C SER A 424 21.97 -14.89 18.84
N ILE A 425 20.77 -14.97 18.23
CA ILE A 425 19.49 -14.78 18.92
C ILE A 425 19.25 -15.87 19.96
N ARG A 426 19.53 -17.14 19.63
CA ARG A 426 19.40 -18.25 20.58
C ARG A 426 20.35 -18.12 21.79
N ASP A 427 21.57 -17.65 21.56
CA ASP A 427 22.53 -17.38 22.64
C ASP A 427 22.06 -16.21 23.54
N LEU A 428 21.45 -15.19 22.95
CA LEU A 428 20.84 -14.08 23.69
C LEU A 428 19.62 -14.54 24.51
N GLU A 429 18.75 -15.39 23.95
CA GLU A 429 17.61 -15.96 24.68
C GLU A 429 18.06 -16.79 25.90
N SER A 430 19.12 -17.59 25.74
CA SER A 430 19.72 -18.32 26.86
C SER A 430 20.27 -17.39 27.94
N THR A 431 20.93 -16.30 27.52
CA THR A 431 21.47 -15.28 28.43
C THR A 431 20.35 -14.53 29.17
N ILE A 432 19.23 -14.24 28.49
CA ILE A 432 18.05 -13.62 29.09
C ILE A 432 17.43 -14.52 30.16
N ASP A 433 17.33 -15.83 29.91
CA ASP A 433 16.81 -16.78 30.91
C ASP A 433 17.70 -16.84 32.16
N ALA A 434 19.02 -16.85 31.98
CA ALA A 434 19.99 -16.80 33.08
C ALA A 434 19.88 -15.49 33.89
N LEU A 435 19.71 -14.35 33.22
CA LEU A 435 19.52 -13.05 33.87
C LEU A 435 18.19 -12.97 34.63
N ASN A 436 17.10 -13.53 34.08
CA ASN A 436 15.80 -13.56 34.76
C ASN A 436 15.86 -14.38 36.05
N LYS A 437 16.57 -15.51 36.06
CA LYS A 437 16.84 -16.29 37.28
C LYS A 437 17.63 -15.48 38.32
N ALA A 438 18.63 -14.70 37.89
CA ALA A 438 19.41 -13.86 38.78
C ALA A 438 18.59 -12.67 39.35
N ILE A 439 17.74 -12.05 38.53
CA ILE A 439 16.81 -11.00 38.96
C ILE A 439 15.86 -11.51 40.02
N TYR A 440 15.28 -12.70 39.81
CA TYR A 440 14.40 -13.32 40.79
C TYR A 440 15.10 -13.56 42.14
N GLY A 441 16.37 -13.98 42.11
CA GLY A 441 17.19 -14.10 43.33
C GLY A 441 17.41 -12.75 44.04
N LYS A 442 17.61 -11.66 43.28
CA LYS A 442 17.77 -10.31 43.83
C LYS A 442 16.49 -9.71 44.37
N ASP A 443 15.33 -10.01 43.79
CA ASP A 443 14.02 -9.60 44.31
C ASP A 443 13.75 -10.19 45.71
N ILE A 444 14.25 -11.40 45.97
CA ILE A 444 14.18 -12.02 47.31
C ILE A 444 15.08 -11.27 48.31
N GLU A 445 16.30 -10.90 47.91
CA GLU A 445 17.20 -10.08 48.75
C GLU A 445 16.60 -8.69 49.04
N ILE A 446 16.00 -8.04 48.04
CA ILE A 446 15.35 -6.73 48.20
C ILE A 446 14.21 -6.82 49.22
N LYS A 447 13.35 -7.85 49.14
CA LYS A 447 12.29 -8.06 50.15
C LYS A 447 12.83 -8.21 51.57
N ASN A 448 13.96 -8.89 51.73
CA ASN A 448 14.60 -9.03 53.04
C ASN A 448 15.14 -7.68 53.56
N LEU A 449 15.70 -6.86 52.68
CA LEU A 449 16.16 -5.52 53.00
C LEU A 449 15.02 -4.56 53.32
N GLU A 450 13.89 -4.63 52.60
CA GLU A 450 12.66 -3.85 52.87
C GLU A 450 12.14 -4.13 54.28
N SER A 451 12.07 -5.41 54.66
CA SER A 451 11.69 -5.82 56.03
C SER A 451 12.64 -5.24 57.10
N THR A 452 13.94 -5.16 56.77
CA THR A 452 14.95 -4.57 57.67
C THR A 452 14.80 -3.05 57.78
N ILE A 453 14.50 -2.38 56.66
CA ILE A 453 14.24 -0.93 56.60
C ILE A 453 13.00 -0.60 57.43
N ASP A 454 11.94 -1.40 57.36
CA ASP A 454 10.74 -1.19 58.17
C ASP A 454 11.02 -1.30 59.67
N ALA A 455 11.87 -2.26 60.08
CA ALA A 455 12.31 -2.37 61.46
C ALA A 455 13.15 -1.16 61.93
N LEU A 456 14.02 -0.64 61.06
CA LEU A 456 14.81 0.56 61.31
C LEU A 456 13.93 1.81 61.39
N ASN A 457 12.94 1.96 60.51
CA ASN A 457 12.00 3.08 60.50
C ASN A 457 11.17 3.12 61.79
N LYS A 458 10.76 1.97 62.31
CA LYS A 458 10.11 1.88 63.63
C LYS A 458 11.02 2.36 64.75
N THR A 459 12.30 1.99 64.70
CA THR A 459 13.30 2.44 65.68
C THR A 459 13.56 3.95 65.59
N ILE A 460 13.61 4.50 64.37
CA ILE A 460 13.75 5.94 64.13
C ILE A 460 12.55 6.69 64.70
N TYR A 461 11.33 6.19 64.46
CA TYR A 461 10.11 6.78 65.02
C TYR A 461 10.14 6.85 66.55
N ASP A 462 10.56 5.76 67.21
CA ASP A 462 10.71 5.73 68.67
C ASP A 462 11.76 6.74 69.16
N LYS A 463 12.87 6.88 68.45
CA LYS A 463 13.90 7.89 68.77
C LYS A 463 13.40 9.32 68.52
N ASP A 464 12.58 9.56 67.51
CA ASP A 464 11.99 10.86 67.21
C ASP A 464 11.00 11.33 68.29
N VAL A 465 10.27 10.39 68.89
CA VAL A 465 9.44 10.68 70.08
C VAL A 465 10.34 11.07 71.26
N HIS A 466 11.46 10.37 71.44
CA HIS A 466 12.42 10.67 72.50
C HIS A 466 13.09 12.04 72.30
N ILE A 467 13.45 12.38 71.06
CA ILE A 467 13.98 13.68 70.67
C ILE A 467 12.94 14.77 70.93
N ARG A 468 11.67 14.59 70.55
CA ARG A 468 10.60 15.57 70.83
C ARG A 468 10.43 15.86 72.32
N ASN A 469 10.55 14.84 73.17
CA ASN A 469 10.51 15.02 74.63
C ASN A 469 11.72 15.82 75.13
N ILE A 470 12.92 15.54 74.61
CA ILE A 470 14.13 16.30 74.94
C ILE A 470 14.02 17.74 74.41
N THR A 471 13.50 17.94 73.21
CA THR A 471 13.28 19.27 72.60
C THR A 471 12.26 20.08 73.38
N ALA A 472 11.23 19.47 73.96
CA ALA A 472 10.29 20.16 74.85
C ALA A 472 10.97 20.63 76.16
N ILE A 473 11.92 19.84 76.68
CA ILE A 473 12.74 20.23 77.84
C ILE A 473 13.71 21.36 77.45
N LEU A 474 14.36 21.25 76.28
CA LEU A 474 15.28 22.27 75.76
C LEU A 474 14.55 23.58 75.45
N ASN A 475 13.32 23.55 74.94
CA ASN A 475 12.52 24.75 74.69
C ASN A 475 12.14 25.49 75.99
N LYS A 476 11.86 24.76 77.09
CA LYS A 476 11.71 25.36 78.43
C LYS A 476 12.98 26.00 78.94
N ILE A 477 14.15 25.46 78.58
CA ILE A 477 15.46 26.04 78.92
C ILE A 477 15.76 27.24 78.00
N HIS A 478 15.28 27.23 76.76
CA HIS A 478 15.53 28.25 75.74
C HIS A 478 14.72 29.54 75.95
N GLU A 479 13.52 29.47 76.54
CA GLU A 479 12.76 30.65 76.98
C GLU A 479 13.48 31.44 78.09
N SER A 480 14.47 30.85 78.78
CA SER A 480 15.23 31.51 79.87
C SER A 480 16.47 32.29 79.41
N LYS A 481 16.88 32.22 78.14
CA LYS A 481 18.09 32.89 77.63
C LYS A 481 17.85 33.50 76.25
N SER A 482 17.16 34.63 76.27
CA SER A 482 17.01 35.54 75.14
C SER A 482 18.36 35.99 74.54
N ARG A 483 18.32 36.27 73.23
CA ARG A 483 19.19 37.16 72.41
C ARG A 483 20.25 36.48 71.53
N ASN A 484 19.98 36.54 70.22
CA ASN A 484 20.84 37.05 69.13
C ASN A 484 20.91 36.16 67.88
N PHE A 485 20.88 36.85 66.73
CA PHE A 485 21.40 36.49 65.40
C PHE A 485 20.51 35.60 64.48
N ILE A 486 19.82 36.17 63.46
CA ILE A 486 20.27 36.38 62.04
C ILE A 486 20.27 35.02 61.27
N GLN A 487 19.77 34.80 60.04
CA GLN A 487 19.11 35.51 58.91
C GLN A 487 18.95 34.45 57.76
N SER A 488 18.03 34.67 56.78
CA SER A 488 18.04 34.20 55.35
C SER A 488 18.10 32.68 55.02
N VAL A 489 17.43 32.06 54.04
CA VAL A 489 16.47 32.34 52.93
C VAL A 489 15.88 30.95 52.51
N PRO A 490 14.62 30.84 52.05
CA PRO A 490 14.04 29.57 51.54
C PRO A 490 14.18 29.44 50.02
N MET A 491 14.35 28.21 49.49
CA MET A 491 13.87 27.81 48.15
C MET A 491 14.04 26.30 47.84
N PHE A 492 13.02 25.78 47.16
CA PHE A 492 12.90 24.53 46.39
C PHE A 492 12.72 23.18 47.09
N ASN A 493 11.46 22.75 47.17
CA ASN A 493 11.03 21.35 47.11
C ASN A 493 10.96 20.91 45.64
N ILE A 494 11.71 19.87 45.28
CA ILE A 494 11.48 19.02 44.10
C ILE A 494 11.41 17.58 44.60
N GLU A 495 10.37 16.85 44.19
CA GLU A 495 10.12 15.47 44.62
C GLU A 495 11.24 14.51 44.21
N LEU A 496 11.77 13.80 45.22
CA LEU A 496 12.84 12.81 45.16
C LEU A 496 12.50 11.55 44.32
N SER A 497 11.23 11.39 43.93
CA SER A 497 10.70 10.22 43.20
C SER A 497 11.19 10.13 41.75
N ASN A 498 11.64 11.24 41.16
CA ASN A 498 12.20 11.29 39.81
C ASN A 498 13.70 10.96 39.75
N PHE A 499 14.41 10.95 40.88
CA PHE A 499 15.85 10.68 40.90
C PHE A 499 16.18 9.18 40.94
N ILE A 500 15.29 8.37 41.51
CA ILE A 500 15.54 6.94 41.76
C ILE A 500 15.31 6.08 40.50
N LYS A 501 14.43 6.49 39.58
CA LYS A 501 14.17 5.76 38.32
C LYS A 501 15.25 5.92 37.25
N ILE A 502 16.19 6.86 37.41
CA ILE A 502 17.32 7.08 36.49
C ILE A 502 18.57 6.30 36.95
N GLY A 503 18.63 5.87 38.21
CA GLY A 503 19.84 5.30 38.83
C GLY A 503 20.25 3.91 38.36
N MET A 504 19.33 3.03 37.95
CA MET A 504 19.67 1.61 37.73
C MET A 504 20.02 1.25 36.28
N SER A 505 19.55 2.02 35.29
CA SER A 505 19.96 1.88 33.89
C SER A 505 21.31 2.57 33.60
N GLY A 506 21.67 3.58 34.40
CA GLY A 506 22.93 4.32 34.23
C GLY A 506 24.18 3.59 34.70
N TYR A 507 24.04 2.66 35.64
CA TYR A 507 25.17 1.97 36.25
C TYR A 507 25.87 0.97 35.31
N ARG A 508 25.13 0.35 34.37
CA ARG A 508 25.68 -0.67 33.45
C ARG A 508 26.38 -0.08 32.23
N ILE A 509 25.95 1.11 31.77
CA ILE A 509 26.52 1.84 30.62
C ILE A 509 27.75 2.67 31.04
N LEU A 510 27.82 3.11 32.31
CA LEU A 510 29.02 3.72 32.88
C LEU A 510 30.24 2.78 32.87
N LEU A 511 29.99 1.47 32.95
CA LEU A 511 31.03 0.45 33.09
C LEU A 511 31.62 -0.02 31.74
N THR A 512 31.02 0.31 30.59
CA THR A 512 31.50 -0.12 29.27
C THR A 512 31.75 0.99 28.24
N GLY A 513 31.10 2.17 28.36
CA GLY A 513 31.23 3.28 27.40
C GLY A 513 31.50 4.67 28.00
N GLY A 514 31.64 4.75 29.33
CA GLY A 514 31.87 6.01 30.04
C GLY A 514 30.67 6.98 30.01
N HIS A 515 30.86 8.17 30.60
CA HIS A 515 29.78 9.15 30.84
C HIS A 515 29.07 9.66 29.58
N ARG A 516 29.69 9.55 28.40
CA ARG A 516 29.20 10.13 27.14
C ARG A 516 28.11 9.28 26.49
N SER A 517 28.28 7.97 26.43
CA SER A 517 27.29 7.03 25.88
C SER A 517 26.02 6.95 26.74
N LEU A 518 26.16 7.11 28.06
CA LEU A 518 25.01 7.20 28.96
C LEU A 518 24.17 8.45 28.68
N ILE A 519 24.80 9.59 28.38
CA ILE A 519 24.11 10.83 28.05
C ILE A 519 23.43 10.72 26.69
N GLU A 520 24.06 10.10 25.69
CA GLU A 520 23.49 9.88 24.35
C GLU A 520 22.27 8.94 24.40
N GLU A 521 22.32 7.89 25.19
CA GLU A 521 21.23 6.93 25.32
C GLU A 521 20.08 7.43 26.18
N ILE A 522 20.37 8.26 27.20
CA ILE A 522 19.37 9.02 27.95
C ILE A 522 18.71 10.07 27.05
N ILE A 523 19.46 10.78 26.21
CA ILE A 523 18.90 11.74 25.24
C ILE A 523 18.05 11.00 24.21
N TRP A 524 18.48 9.84 23.72
CA TRP A 524 17.72 9.03 22.76
C TRP A 524 16.42 8.46 23.37
N HIS A 525 16.46 7.88 24.57
CA HIS A 525 15.26 7.38 25.25
C HIS A 525 14.32 8.50 25.73
N SER A 526 14.89 9.65 26.11
CA SER A 526 14.14 10.86 26.49
C SER A 526 13.46 11.53 25.29
N LYS A 527 14.14 11.61 24.12
CA LYS A 527 13.57 12.23 22.91
C LYS A 527 12.72 11.28 22.05
N TYR A 528 13.05 9.99 21.99
CA TYR A 528 12.49 9.07 20.99
C TYR A 528 11.92 7.76 21.58
N GLY A 529 12.13 7.46 22.87
CA GLY A 529 11.82 6.18 23.51
C GLY A 529 10.33 5.88 23.80
N LYS A 530 9.38 6.69 23.31
CA LYS A 530 7.94 6.37 23.36
C LYS A 530 7.22 6.78 22.06
N PHE A 531 7.56 6.11 20.96
CA PHE A 531 6.67 6.07 19.80
C PHE A 531 5.51 5.10 20.06
N ASN A 532 4.47 5.60 20.74
CA ASN A 532 3.13 5.01 20.68
C ASN A 532 2.47 5.49 19.38
N TYR A 533 2.72 4.80 18.27
CA TYR A 533 1.85 4.92 17.10
C TYR A 533 0.45 4.45 17.50
N GLY A 534 -0.51 5.38 17.57
CA GLY A 534 -1.94 5.08 17.58
C GLY A 534 -2.76 5.44 18.82
N LYS A 535 -2.17 5.75 19.98
CA LYS A 535 -2.97 6.01 21.21
C LYS A 535 -3.34 7.48 21.49
N ASN A 536 -2.57 8.47 21.02
CA ASN A 536 -2.80 9.90 21.33
C ASN A 536 -3.40 10.77 20.20
N LEU A 537 -3.50 10.27 18.96
CA LEU A 537 -4.07 11.02 17.82
C LEU A 537 -5.60 11.18 17.89
N LYS A 538 -6.28 10.28 18.60
CA LYS A 538 -7.74 10.29 18.70
C LYS A 538 -8.23 11.35 19.69
N GLU A 539 -7.65 11.38 20.89
CA GLU A 539 -7.99 12.37 21.94
C GLU A 539 -7.67 13.80 21.51
N SER A 540 -6.56 14.01 20.78
CA SER A 540 -6.22 15.32 20.20
C SER A 540 -7.24 15.80 19.17
N TYR A 541 -7.73 14.89 18.34
CA TYR A 541 -8.65 15.20 17.27
C TYR A 541 -10.08 15.46 17.77
N ASP A 542 -10.55 14.69 18.75
CA ASP A 542 -11.83 14.94 19.41
C ASP A 542 -11.81 16.31 20.13
N THR A 543 -10.68 16.66 20.77
CA THR A 543 -10.48 17.99 21.39
C THR A 543 -10.48 19.12 20.36
N TYR A 544 -9.83 18.93 19.21
CA TYR A 544 -9.87 19.88 18.10
C TYR A 544 -11.31 20.18 17.63
N ILE A 545 -12.14 19.14 17.47
CA ILE A 545 -13.54 19.27 17.03
C ILE A 545 -14.34 20.15 18.01
N ILE A 546 -14.19 19.93 19.32
CA ILE A 546 -14.91 20.68 20.35
C ILE A 546 -14.53 22.17 20.32
N LYS A 547 -13.23 22.48 20.22
CA LYS A 547 -12.70 23.86 20.25
C LYS A 547 -13.21 24.73 19.08
N HIS A 548 -13.53 24.11 17.94
CA HIS A 548 -13.86 24.83 16.72
C HIS A 548 -15.37 24.94 16.42
N THR A 549 -16.25 24.50 17.34
CA THR A 549 -17.70 24.43 17.09
C THR A 549 -18.53 25.17 18.15
N ASP A 550 -18.38 26.50 18.26
CA ASP A 550 -19.26 27.35 19.10
C ASP A 550 -20.31 28.10 18.25
N ILE A 551 -21.46 27.45 18.06
CA ILE A 551 -22.57 27.96 17.24
C ILE A 551 -23.12 29.29 17.80
N LYS A 552 -23.17 29.46 19.13
CA LYS A 552 -23.73 30.67 19.75
C LYS A 552 -22.85 31.88 19.44
N LYS A 553 -21.54 31.71 19.55
CA LYS A 553 -20.56 32.74 19.17
C LYS A 553 -20.66 33.08 17.69
N MET A 554 -20.75 32.08 16.81
CA MET A 554 -20.88 32.28 15.36
C MET A 554 -22.13 33.09 15.00
N ARG A 555 -23.30 32.73 15.56
CA ARG A 555 -24.56 33.47 15.35
C ARG A 555 -24.48 34.93 15.81
N ASN A 556 -23.76 35.20 16.90
CA ASN A 556 -23.54 36.57 17.35
C ASN A 556 -22.60 37.34 16.40
N GLN A 557 -21.53 36.73 15.92
CA GLN A 557 -20.60 37.35 14.96
C GLN A 557 -21.28 37.67 13.62
N LEU A 558 -22.13 36.75 13.13
CA LEU A 558 -22.87 36.88 11.87
C LEU A 558 -23.80 38.11 11.84
N LYS A 559 -24.27 38.59 13.00
CA LYS A 559 -25.05 39.84 13.09
C LYS A 559 -24.23 41.07 12.69
N SER A 560 -22.90 41.02 12.87
CA SER A 560 -22.00 42.13 12.54
C SER A 560 -21.48 42.11 11.09
N PHE A 561 -21.68 41.00 10.37
CA PHE A 561 -21.21 40.86 8.99
C PHE A 561 -21.94 41.83 8.07
N LYS A 562 -21.15 42.60 7.30
CA LYS A 562 -21.66 43.57 6.32
C LYS A 562 -21.88 42.93 4.96
N TYR A 563 -21.02 41.99 4.58
CA TYR A 563 -21.07 41.33 3.28
C TYR A 563 -21.63 39.92 3.48
N LYS A 564 -22.78 39.65 2.84
CA LYS A 564 -23.54 38.41 3.01
C LYS A 564 -23.95 37.85 1.65
N PRO A 565 -22.99 37.45 0.80
CA PRO A 565 -23.31 36.92 -0.53
C PRO A 565 -24.09 35.61 -0.41
N GLN A 566 -24.99 35.36 -1.37
CA GLN A 566 -25.63 34.04 -1.47
C GLN A 566 -24.61 33.04 -2.03
N ILE A 567 -24.53 31.86 -1.41
CA ILE A 567 -23.68 30.75 -1.89
C ILE A 567 -24.59 29.65 -2.45
N SER A 568 -24.43 29.32 -3.73
CA SER A 568 -25.12 28.20 -4.37
C SER A 568 -24.29 26.93 -4.26
N ILE A 569 -24.85 25.89 -3.65
CA ILE A 569 -24.20 24.59 -3.49
C ILE A 569 -24.59 23.68 -4.65
N ILE A 570 -23.60 23.18 -5.39
CA ILE A 570 -23.75 22.35 -6.58
C ILE A 570 -23.59 20.90 -6.19
N THR A 571 -24.63 20.09 -6.43
CA THR A 571 -24.65 18.68 -6.06
C THR A 571 -25.29 17.84 -7.16
N PRO A 572 -24.50 17.23 -8.05
CA PRO A 572 -25.01 16.21 -8.97
C PRO A 572 -25.37 14.94 -8.19
N VAL A 573 -26.48 14.28 -8.57
CA VAL A 573 -27.03 13.13 -7.85
C VAL A 573 -27.22 11.97 -8.81
N TYR A 574 -26.57 10.83 -8.52
CA TYR A 574 -26.77 9.58 -9.28
C TYR A 574 -26.75 8.33 -8.39
N ASN A 575 -27.86 7.61 -8.28
CA ASN A 575 -27.92 6.27 -7.67
C ASN A 575 -27.32 6.11 -6.25
N VAL A 576 -27.22 7.19 -5.49
CA VAL A 576 -26.83 7.19 -4.07
C VAL A 576 -27.92 6.59 -3.17
N ASP A 577 -27.51 5.97 -2.06
CA ASP A 577 -28.47 5.45 -1.07
C ASP A 577 -29.15 6.59 -0.30
N GLU A 578 -30.43 6.39 0.02
CA GLU A 578 -31.31 7.40 0.64
C GLU A 578 -30.68 8.07 1.87
N ILE A 579 -30.07 7.27 2.75
CA ILE A 579 -29.46 7.75 3.99
C ILE A 579 -28.32 8.75 3.76
N TRP A 580 -27.50 8.55 2.71
CA TRP A 580 -26.35 9.43 2.44
C TRP A 580 -26.82 10.72 1.79
N LEU A 581 -27.77 10.64 0.85
CA LEU A 581 -28.38 11.82 0.24
C LEU A 581 -29.10 12.70 1.26
N GLU A 582 -29.87 12.10 2.17
CA GLU A 582 -30.54 12.82 3.26
C GLU A 582 -29.50 13.52 4.16
N LYS A 583 -28.40 12.84 4.55
CA LYS A 583 -27.34 13.45 5.36
C LYS A 583 -26.65 14.62 4.64
N ALA A 584 -26.34 14.47 3.35
CA ALA A 584 -25.76 15.55 2.55
C ALA A 584 -26.67 16.77 2.52
N ILE A 585 -27.96 16.58 2.20
CA ILE A 585 -28.96 17.66 2.18
C ILE A 585 -29.11 18.32 3.55
N TYR A 586 -29.23 17.54 4.64
CA TYR A 586 -29.34 18.11 5.99
C TYR A 586 -28.09 18.88 6.42
N SER A 587 -26.90 18.47 5.96
CA SER A 587 -25.66 19.18 6.27
C SER A 587 -25.67 20.62 5.74
N VAL A 588 -26.33 20.87 4.60
CA VAL A 588 -26.56 22.20 4.03
C VAL A 588 -27.72 22.92 4.74
N ILE A 589 -28.84 22.21 5.00
CA ILE A 589 -30.01 22.80 5.69
C ILE A 589 -29.62 23.39 7.05
N ASN A 590 -28.72 22.71 7.77
CA ASN A 590 -28.36 23.05 9.14
C ASN A 590 -27.29 24.15 9.27
N GLN A 591 -26.75 24.67 8.16
CA GLN A 591 -25.69 25.69 8.19
C GLN A 591 -26.05 26.90 9.05
N VAL A 592 -25.08 27.42 9.81
CA VAL A 592 -25.26 28.63 10.64
C VAL A 592 -25.48 29.88 9.78
N TYR A 593 -24.83 29.94 8.62
CA TYR A 593 -25.07 30.96 7.62
C TYR A 593 -26.28 30.54 6.78
N GLU A 594 -27.31 31.39 6.68
CA GLU A 594 -28.61 31.01 6.12
C GLU A 594 -28.82 31.43 4.66
N ASN A 595 -27.97 32.33 4.13
CA ASN A 595 -28.08 32.83 2.76
C ASN A 595 -27.39 31.89 1.77
N TRP A 596 -28.00 30.74 1.54
CA TRP A 596 -27.55 29.72 0.60
C TRP A 596 -28.71 29.22 -0.24
N GLU A 597 -28.36 28.52 -1.32
CA GLU A 597 -29.28 27.65 -2.05
C GLU A 597 -28.58 26.35 -2.40
N LEU A 598 -29.38 25.29 -2.59
CA LEU A 598 -28.88 23.96 -2.90
C LEU A 598 -29.43 23.54 -4.26
N CYS A 599 -28.55 23.41 -5.25
CA CYS A 599 -28.84 23.08 -6.64
C CYS A 599 -28.57 21.59 -6.87
N LEU A 600 -29.63 20.78 -6.75
CA LEU A 600 -29.61 19.33 -6.93
C LEU A 600 -29.99 18.97 -8.36
N VAL A 601 -29.18 18.13 -9.01
CA VAL A 601 -29.51 17.58 -10.33
C VAL A 601 -29.49 16.07 -10.29
N ASP A 602 -30.64 15.45 -10.50
CA ASP A 602 -30.75 14.00 -10.67
C ASP A 602 -30.30 13.63 -12.10
N ASP A 603 -29.14 12.99 -12.20
CA ASP A 603 -28.48 12.58 -13.45
C ASP A 603 -29.04 11.26 -14.00
N ALA A 604 -30.37 11.23 -14.13
CA ALA A 604 -31.16 10.07 -14.55
C ALA A 604 -30.94 8.83 -13.66
N SER A 605 -31.06 8.99 -12.33
CA SER A 605 -30.98 7.87 -11.39
C SER A 605 -32.02 6.79 -11.68
N THR A 606 -31.60 5.53 -11.59
CA THR A 606 -32.47 4.35 -11.72
C THR A 606 -33.12 3.96 -10.39
N LYS A 607 -32.56 4.40 -9.25
CA LYS A 607 -33.12 4.15 -7.91
C LYS A 607 -34.34 5.05 -7.63
N MET A 608 -35.53 4.45 -7.56
CA MET A 608 -36.81 5.16 -7.39
C MET A 608 -36.91 6.06 -6.14
N HIS A 609 -36.16 5.77 -5.07
CA HIS A 609 -36.22 6.58 -3.84
C HIS A 609 -35.61 7.97 -4.02
N ILE A 610 -34.63 8.14 -4.92
CA ILE A 610 -33.92 9.42 -5.10
C ILE A 610 -34.91 10.53 -5.44
N ARG A 611 -35.78 10.29 -6.42
CA ARG A 611 -36.82 11.25 -6.79
C ARG A 611 -37.72 11.62 -5.61
N LYS A 612 -38.12 10.65 -4.79
CA LYS A 612 -38.96 10.88 -3.60
C LYS A 612 -38.27 11.77 -2.57
N VAL A 613 -36.98 11.52 -2.30
CA VAL A 613 -36.16 12.31 -1.38
C VAL A 613 -36.00 13.75 -1.88
N LEU A 614 -35.67 13.91 -3.15
CA LEU A 614 -35.50 15.23 -3.77
C LEU A 614 -36.81 16.03 -3.78
N GLU A 615 -37.93 15.41 -4.17
CA GLU A 615 -39.25 16.06 -4.15
C GLU A 615 -39.70 16.43 -2.74
N LYS A 616 -39.43 15.55 -1.75
CA LYS A 616 -39.69 15.82 -0.34
C LYS A 616 -38.97 17.09 0.11
N HIS A 617 -37.67 17.20 -0.14
CA HIS A 617 -36.88 18.34 0.33
C HIS A 617 -37.21 19.64 -0.41
N ALA A 618 -37.38 19.58 -1.74
CA ALA A 618 -37.75 20.74 -2.55
C ALA A 618 -39.12 21.34 -2.14
N LYS A 619 -40.08 20.50 -1.75
CA LYS A 619 -41.40 20.95 -1.27
C LYS A 619 -41.33 21.67 0.09
N HIS A 620 -40.39 21.30 0.97
CA HIS A 620 -40.32 21.81 2.34
C HIS A 620 -39.34 22.98 2.51
N ASN A 621 -38.43 23.21 1.55
CA ASN A 621 -37.46 24.31 1.64
C ASN A 621 -37.26 24.95 0.27
N TYR A 622 -37.75 26.19 0.12
CA TYR A 622 -37.70 26.94 -1.15
C TYR A 622 -36.28 27.25 -1.64
N ARG A 623 -35.26 27.13 -0.78
CA ARG A 623 -33.85 27.29 -1.14
C ARG A 623 -33.28 26.07 -1.87
N ILE A 624 -34.01 24.96 -1.93
CA ILE A 624 -33.60 23.73 -2.61
C ILE A 624 -34.21 23.70 -4.01
N LYS A 625 -33.36 23.79 -5.03
CA LYS A 625 -33.72 23.73 -6.45
C LYS A 625 -33.38 22.33 -6.97
N VAL A 626 -34.30 21.70 -7.68
CA VAL A 626 -34.09 20.36 -8.24
C VAL A 626 -34.38 20.34 -9.73
N LYS A 627 -33.50 19.71 -10.51
CA LYS A 627 -33.73 19.38 -11.92
C LYS A 627 -33.53 17.88 -12.13
N TYR A 628 -34.38 17.29 -12.98
CA TYR A 628 -34.35 15.86 -13.32
C TYR A 628 -33.95 15.71 -14.78
N LEU A 629 -32.84 15.03 -15.04
CA LEU A 629 -32.37 14.75 -16.38
C LEU A 629 -33.04 13.49 -16.94
N LYS A 630 -33.27 13.46 -18.25
CA LYS A 630 -33.89 12.33 -18.95
C LYS A 630 -32.89 11.21 -19.26
N GLU A 631 -31.62 11.57 -19.36
CA GLU A 631 -30.50 10.70 -19.67
C GLU A 631 -29.33 11.06 -18.76
N ASN A 632 -28.44 10.09 -18.53
CA ASN A 632 -27.25 10.30 -17.72
C ASN A 632 -26.21 11.07 -18.56
N LEU A 633 -25.89 12.29 -18.13
CA LEU A 633 -24.91 13.18 -18.78
C LEU A 633 -23.51 13.05 -18.19
N GLY A 634 -23.35 12.23 -17.14
CA GLY A 634 -22.14 12.09 -16.35
C GLY A 634 -21.91 13.28 -15.41
N ILE A 635 -20.95 13.14 -14.48
CA ILE A 635 -20.70 14.13 -13.42
C ILE A 635 -20.46 15.54 -13.95
N SER A 636 -19.67 15.71 -15.01
CA SER A 636 -19.42 17.02 -15.62
C SER A 636 -20.69 17.66 -16.19
N GLY A 637 -21.52 16.86 -16.87
CA GLY A 637 -22.78 17.32 -17.44
C GLY A 637 -23.79 17.69 -16.35
N ALA A 638 -23.99 16.80 -15.38
CA ALA A 638 -24.89 17.04 -14.26
C ALA A 638 -24.47 18.25 -13.41
N SER A 639 -23.16 18.44 -13.17
CA SER A 639 -22.64 19.62 -12.46
C SER A 639 -22.89 20.92 -13.24
N ASN A 640 -22.76 20.92 -14.58
CA ASN A 640 -23.13 22.09 -15.39
C ASN A 640 -24.62 22.40 -15.37
N GLU A 641 -25.46 21.36 -15.38
CA GLU A 641 -26.91 21.53 -15.21
C GLU A 641 -27.24 22.11 -13.84
N ALA A 642 -26.51 21.70 -12.79
CA ALA A 642 -26.65 22.26 -11.45
C ALA A 642 -26.17 23.71 -11.39
N LEU A 643 -25.04 24.04 -12.05
CA LEU A 643 -24.55 25.42 -12.21
C LEU A 643 -25.58 26.31 -12.90
N SER A 644 -26.37 25.79 -13.84
CA SER A 644 -27.42 26.57 -14.53
C SER A 644 -28.57 26.99 -13.59
N LEU A 645 -28.76 26.28 -12.47
CA LEU A 645 -29.75 26.63 -11.45
C LEU A 645 -29.23 27.69 -10.46
N ALA A 646 -27.91 27.89 -10.40
CA ALA A 646 -27.24 28.69 -9.41
C ALA A 646 -27.42 30.20 -9.66
N THR A 647 -27.88 30.93 -8.65
CA THR A 647 -28.07 32.39 -8.66
C THR A 647 -27.18 33.12 -7.66
N GLY A 648 -26.44 32.37 -6.82
CA GLY A 648 -25.50 32.93 -5.85
C GLY A 648 -24.28 33.57 -6.50
N GLU A 649 -23.65 34.50 -5.78
CA GLU A 649 -22.39 35.13 -6.21
C GLU A 649 -21.23 34.12 -6.18
N PHE A 650 -21.32 33.15 -5.27
CA PHE A 650 -20.35 32.08 -5.11
C PHE A 650 -21.00 30.71 -5.33
N ILE A 651 -20.20 29.79 -5.83
CA ILE A 651 -20.51 28.40 -6.10
C ILE A 651 -19.71 27.54 -5.12
N GLY A 652 -20.37 26.75 -4.27
CA GLY A 652 -19.72 25.72 -3.43
C GLY A 652 -19.98 24.33 -4.00
N LEU A 653 -19.00 23.43 -3.94
CA LEU A 653 -19.17 22.04 -4.38
C LEU A 653 -19.49 21.13 -3.19
N LEU A 654 -20.37 20.16 -3.40
CA LEU A 654 -20.70 19.12 -2.41
C LEU A 654 -21.12 17.85 -3.14
N ASP A 655 -20.44 16.74 -2.85
CA ASP A 655 -20.83 15.43 -3.33
C ASP A 655 -22.09 14.93 -2.61
N HIS A 656 -22.94 14.22 -3.34
CA HIS A 656 -24.26 13.77 -2.88
C HIS A 656 -24.26 12.77 -1.73
N ASP A 657 -23.10 12.23 -1.34
CA ASP A 657 -22.90 11.32 -0.23
C ASP A 657 -22.04 11.91 0.90
N ASP A 658 -21.54 13.13 0.76
CA ASP A 658 -20.66 13.79 1.74
C ASP A 658 -21.41 14.80 2.63
N GLU A 659 -20.72 15.35 3.63
CA GLU A 659 -21.32 16.28 4.60
C GLU A 659 -20.48 17.56 4.78
N LEU A 660 -21.16 18.71 4.86
CA LEU A 660 -20.58 19.95 5.35
C LEU A 660 -20.73 20.08 6.87
N PRO A 661 -19.68 20.45 7.62
CA PRO A 661 -19.80 20.90 9.01
C PRO A 661 -20.72 22.10 9.12
N ILE A 662 -21.46 22.22 10.22
CA ILE A 662 -22.49 23.25 10.43
C ILE A 662 -21.98 24.71 10.28
N ASN A 663 -20.68 24.92 10.42
CA ASN A 663 -20.00 26.21 10.33
C ASN A 663 -19.32 26.47 8.98
N ALA A 664 -19.39 25.56 8.00
CA ALA A 664 -18.68 25.65 6.72
C ALA A 664 -18.93 26.99 6.01
N LEU A 665 -20.19 27.32 5.74
CA LEU A 665 -20.55 28.55 5.03
C LEU A 665 -20.31 29.82 5.88
N PHE A 666 -20.40 29.70 7.21
CA PHE A 666 -20.08 30.81 8.10
C PHE A 666 -18.60 31.20 7.99
N GLU A 667 -17.68 30.24 7.98
CA GLU A 667 -16.25 30.51 7.90
C GLU A 667 -15.85 31.09 6.53
N VAL A 668 -16.51 30.64 5.45
CA VAL A 668 -16.36 31.24 4.11
C VAL A 668 -16.73 32.72 4.13
N VAL A 669 -17.93 33.05 4.62
CA VAL A 669 -18.37 34.46 4.68
C VAL A 669 -17.52 35.27 5.66
N LYS A 670 -17.06 34.66 6.75
CA LYS A 670 -16.13 35.30 7.67
C LYS A 670 -14.83 35.69 6.97
N LEU A 671 -14.25 34.81 6.14
CA LEU A 671 -13.07 35.15 5.35
C LEU A 671 -13.37 36.31 4.39
N LEU A 672 -14.53 36.29 3.73
CA LEU A 672 -14.97 37.37 2.83
C LEU A 672 -15.20 38.72 3.53
N GLN A 673 -15.30 38.76 4.86
CA GLN A 673 -15.32 40.02 5.59
C GLN A 673 -13.96 40.74 5.56
N GLU A 674 -12.87 39.97 5.53
CA GLU A 674 -11.49 40.47 5.51
C GLU A 674 -10.95 40.53 4.07
N HIS A 675 -11.38 39.59 3.23
CA HIS A 675 -10.95 39.41 1.84
C HIS A 675 -12.15 39.37 0.89
N PRO A 676 -12.89 40.48 0.71
CA PRO A 676 -14.05 40.52 -0.20
C PRO A 676 -13.68 40.24 -1.67
N GLU A 677 -12.41 40.43 -2.02
CA GLU A 677 -11.84 40.14 -3.33
C GLU A 677 -11.56 38.66 -3.59
N ALA A 678 -11.66 37.77 -2.59
CA ALA A 678 -11.38 36.35 -2.77
C ALA A 678 -12.19 35.74 -3.92
N ASP A 679 -11.51 35.07 -4.85
CA ASP A 679 -12.14 34.46 -6.01
C ASP A 679 -12.31 32.95 -5.85
N MET A 680 -11.37 32.30 -5.16
CA MET A 680 -11.46 30.89 -4.78
C MET A 680 -11.13 30.74 -3.30
N ILE A 681 -11.92 29.94 -2.60
CA ILE A 681 -11.71 29.57 -1.21
C ILE A 681 -11.74 28.05 -1.11
N TYR A 682 -10.74 27.44 -0.46
CA TYR A 682 -10.74 26.02 -0.14
C TYR A 682 -10.46 25.80 1.35
N SER A 683 -10.79 24.61 1.86
CA SER A 683 -10.64 24.28 3.28
C SER A 683 -9.94 22.95 3.51
N ASP A 684 -9.50 22.72 4.75
CA ASP A 684 -9.13 21.39 5.22
C ASP A 684 -10.35 20.44 5.22
N GLU A 685 -10.07 19.14 5.25
CA GLU A 685 -11.09 18.10 5.23
C GLU A 685 -10.72 16.93 6.15
N ASN A 686 -11.67 16.03 6.36
CA ASN A 686 -11.44 14.75 7.03
C ASN A 686 -12.23 13.65 6.34
N LYS A 687 -12.03 12.42 6.81
CA LYS A 687 -12.88 11.29 6.44
C LYS A 687 -13.90 10.98 7.52
N ILE A 688 -15.13 10.66 7.11
CA ILE A 688 -16.22 10.21 7.98
C ILE A 688 -16.67 8.80 7.59
N ASP A 689 -16.80 7.90 8.56
CA ASP A 689 -17.30 6.54 8.31
C ASP A 689 -18.83 6.46 8.37
N ILE A 690 -19.38 5.28 8.08
CA ILE A 690 -20.83 5.00 8.10
C ILE A 690 -21.49 5.28 9.46
N ASN A 691 -20.72 5.22 10.55
CA ASN A 691 -21.20 5.47 11.92
C ASN A 691 -21.06 6.94 12.32
N GLY A 692 -20.60 7.81 11.42
CA GLY A 692 -20.37 9.22 11.69
C GLY A 692 -19.05 9.51 12.42
N LYS A 693 -18.16 8.52 12.56
CA LYS A 693 -16.86 8.72 13.21
C LYS A 693 -15.89 9.37 12.23
N ARG A 694 -15.30 10.49 12.65
CA ARG A 694 -14.32 11.26 11.89
C ARG A 694 -12.92 10.70 12.09
N SER A 695 -12.08 10.76 11.05
CA SER A 695 -10.70 10.24 11.02
C SER A 695 -9.88 10.93 9.93
N GLU A 696 -8.56 10.70 9.92
CA GLU A 696 -7.64 11.13 8.85
C GLU A 696 -7.81 12.61 8.46
N PRO A 697 -7.55 13.56 9.37
CA PRO A 697 -7.59 14.97 9.02
C PRO A 697 -6.53 15.30 7.98
N TYR A 698 -6.94 16.00 6.94
CA TYR A 698 -6.11 16.43 5.82
C TYR A 698 -5.93 17.94 5.93
N PHE A 699 -4.88 18.35 6.67
CA PHE A 699 -4.51 19.73 6.96
C PHE A 699 -3.61 20.30 5.85
N LYS A 700 -4.22 20.99 4.90
CA LYS A 700 -3.65 21.51 3.66
C LYS A 700 -2.78 22.75 3.93
N PRO A 701 -1.76 23.03 3.10
CA PRO A 701 -1.07 24.32 3.11
C PRO A 701 -1.94 25.42 2.47
N ASP A 702 -1.51 26.67 2.61
CA ASP A 702 -2.00 27.77 1.76
C ASP A 702 -1.58 27.54 0.29
N TRP A 703 -2.07 28.39 -0.62
CA TRP A 703 -1.95 28.18 -2.06
C TRP A 703 -0.50 27.95 -2.51
N SER A 704 -0.25 26.76 -3.06
CA SER A 704 1.04 26.27 -3.52
C SER A 704 0.87 25.81 -4.97
N PRO A 705 1.12 26.69 -5.97
CA PRO A 705 0.90 26.36 -7.37
C PRO A 705 1.71 25.15 -7.82
N ASP A 706 2.92 24.96 -7.28
CA ASP A 706 3.74 23.80 -7.64
C ASP A 706 3.21 22.50 -7.02
N LEU A 707 2.74 22.54 -5.75
CA LEU A 707 2.08 21.38 -5.15
C LEU A 707 0.80 21.04 -5.93
N PHE A 708 0.05 22.07 -6.31
CA PHE A 708 -1.19 21.93 -7.07
C PHE A 708 -0.97 21.25 -8.40
N LEU A 709 0.14 21.53 -9.11
CA LEU A 709 0.49 20.85 -10.36
C LEU A 709 0.99 19.41 -10.14
N SER A 710 1.52 19.10 -8.96
CA SER A 710 1.94 17.75 -8.60
C SER A 710 0.81 16.89 -8.03
N ASN A 711 -0.22 17.49 -7.44
CA ASN A 711 -1.37 16.81 -6.88
C ASN A 711 -2.55 17.79 -6.66
N MET A 712 -3.77 17.36 -6.97
CA MET A 712 -5.01 18.10 -6.73
C MET A 712 -5.33 18.18 -5.22
N TYR A 713 -4.55 18.92 -4.43
CA TYR A 713 -4.68 18.89 -2.96
C TYR A 713 -5.85 19.75 -2.43
N THR A 714 -6.43 20.63 -3.24
CA THR A 714 -7.48 21.56 -2.82
C THR A 714 -8.86 20.91 -2.67
N CYS A 715 -9.06 19.71 -3.24
CA CYS A 715 -10.26 18.86 -3.33
C CYS A 715 -11.54 19.19 -2.53
N HIS A 716 -12.65 18.71 -3.11
CA HIS A 716 -14.01 18.66 -2.58
C HIS A 716 -14.64 20.02 -2.26
N PHE A 717 -14.34 20.63 -1.11
CA PHE A 717 -15.01 21.89 -0.70
C PHE A 717 -14.31 23.13 -1.24
N GLY A 718 -14.36 23.29 -2.56
CA GLY A 718 -14.02 24.53 -3.23
C GLY A 718 -15.22 25.46 -3.31
N VAL A 719 -15.02 26.73 -2.95
CA VAL A 719 -15.97 27.83 -3.15
C VAL A 719 -15.40 28.81 -4.16
N TYR A 720 -16.10 29.03 -5.26
CA TYR A 720 -15.62 29.75 -6.43
C TYR A 720 -16.52 30.94 -6.73
N ARG A 721 -15.94 32.08 -7.09
CA ARG A 721 -16.70 33.22 -7.60
C ARG A 721 -17.36 32.81 -8.92
N LYS A 722 -18.70 32.88 -8.96
CA LYS A 722 -19.49 32.38 -10.09
C LYS A 722 -19.11 33.04 -11.40
N LYS A 723 -18.81 34.35 -11.37
CA LYS A 723 -18.42 35.11 -12.56
C LYS A 723 -17.26 34.45 -13.32
N ILE A 724 -16.23 33.96 -12.62
CA ILE A 724 -15.08 33.31 -13.26
C ILE A 724 -15.47 31.91 -13.76
N ILE A 725 -16.30 31.16 -13.02
CA ILE A 725 -16.84 29.87 -13.49
C ILE A 725 -17.59 30.04 -14.82
N ASP A 726 -18.41 31.08 -14.93
CA ASP A 726 -19.15 31.41 -16.16
C ASP A 726 -18.18 31.79 -17.31
N GLU A 727 -17.14 32.59 -17.02
CA GLU A 727 -16.11 32.98 -18.00
C GLU A 727 -15.30 31.80 -18.53
N ILE A 728 -15.02 30.78 -17.71
CA ILE A 728 -14.27 29.59 -18.13
C ILE A 728 -15.16 28.46 -18.67
N GLY A 729 -16.49 28.65 -18.66
CA GLY A 729 -17.46 27.71 -19.24
C GLY A 729 -17.79 26.47 -18.40
N GLY A 730 -17.63 26.53 -17.07
CA GLY A 730 -17.99 25.42 -16.17
C GLY A 730 -17.11 24.18 -16.31
N PHE A 731 -17.68 22.99 -16.07
CA PHE A 731 -17.01 21.69 -16.13
C PHE A 731 -16.93 21.17 -17.57
N ARG A 732 -15.79 20.62 -18.00
CA ARG A 732 -15.63 20.04 -19.34
C ARG A 732 -15.91 18.54 -19.33
N LYS A 733 -16.64 18.06 -20.36
CA LYS A 733 -16.79 16.62 -20.61
C LYS A 733 -15.45 16.00 -21.04
N GLY A 734 -15.23 14.74 -20.69
CA GLY A 734 -14.00 14.00 -21.03
C GLY A 734 -12.87 14.17 -20.01
N TYR A 735 -13.20 14.62 -18.80
CA TYR A 735 -12.32 14.71 -17.62
C TYR A 735 -12.94 14.04 -16.40
N GLU A 736 -13.98 13.22 -16.57
CA GLU A 736 -14.69 12.54 -15.48
C GLU A 736 -13.71 11.76 -14.59
N GLY A 737 -13.87 11.86 -13.27
CA GLY A 737 -12.89 11.38 -12.28
C GLY A 737 -11.76 12.36 -11.97
N SER A 738 -11.63 13.45 -12.73
CA SER A 738 -10.68 14.55 -12.50
C SER A 738 -11.24 15.91 -12.96
N GLN A 739 -12.56 16.02 -13.06
CA GLN A 739 -13.25 17.22 -13.56
C GLN A 739 -12.98 18.44 -12.68
N ASP A 740 -12.78 18.24 -11.38
CA ASP A 740 -12.45 19.31 -10.44
C ASP A 740 -11.04 19.83 -10.69
N TYR A 741 -10.09 18.94 -11.02
CA TYR A 741 -8.71 19.34 -11.31
C TYR A 741 -8.65 20.20 -12.59
N ASP A 742 -9.37 19.78 -13.64
CA ASP A 742 -9.53 20.60 -14.85
C ASP A 742 -10.16 21.96 -14.56
N LEU A 743 -11.24 22.00 -13.76
CA LEU A 743 -11.90 23.24 -13.40
C LEU A 743 -10.96 24.19 -12.66
N VAL A 744 -10.27 23.70 -11.62
CA VAL A 744 -9.39 24.53 -10.80
C VAL A 744 -8.16 24.99 -11.56
N LEU A 745 -7.58 24.16 -12.45
CA LEU A 745 -6.49 24.57 -13.34
C LEU A 745 -6.88 25.78 -14.19
N ARG A 746 -8.07 25.74 -14.82
CA ARG A 746 -8.59 26.85 -15.63
C ARG A 746 -9.01 28.06 -14.79
N PHE A 747 -9.52 27.83 -13.58
CA PHE A 747 -9.91 28.90 -12.67
C PHE A 747 -8.70 29.69 -12.17
N ALA A 748 -7.64 28.99 -11.72
CA ALA A 748 -6.40 29.61 -11.26
C ALA A 748 -5.61 30.32 -12.37
N GLU A 749 -5.91 30.05 -13.64
CA GLU A 749 -5.37 30.81 -14.78
C GLU A 749 -6.01 32.21 -14.93
N ARG A 750 -7.11 32.50 -14.21
CA ARG A 750 -7.84 33.78 -14.26
C ARG A 750 -7.62 34.67 -13.05
N THR A 751 -7.08 34.14 -11.95
CA THR A 751 -6.95 34.87 -10.69
C THR A 751 -5.84 34.31 -9.81
N ASP A 752 -5.23 35.19 -9.02
CA ASP A 752 -4.30 34.89 -7.94
C ASP A 752 -4.93 35.03 -6.55
N LYS A 753 -6.21 35.40 -6.46
CA LYS A 753 -6.95 35.67 -5.21
C LYS A 753 -7.53 34.38 -4.62
N ILE A 754 -6.65 33.42 -4.36
CA ILE A 754 -6.97 32.08 -3.86
C ILE A 754 -6.64 32.00 -2.38
N TYR A 755 -7.62 31.64 -1.56
CA TYR A 755 -7.52 31.66 -0.11
C TYR A 755 -7.83 30.30 0.51
N HIS A 756 -7.15 30.01 1.61
CA HIS A 756 -7.31 28.78 2.38
C HIS A 756 -7.91 29.09 3.75
N ILE A 757 -8.88 28.28 4.17
CA ILE A 757 -9.36 28.27 5.55
C ILE A 757 -8.80 27.02 6.24
N PRO A 758 -7.86 27.15 7.20
CA PRO A 758 -7.23 26.02 7.90
C PRO A 758 -8.16 25.43 8.98
N LYS A 759 -9.35 25.03 8.55
CA LYS A 759 -10.39 24.39 9.34
C LYS A 759 -11.01 23.27 8.52
N ILE A 760 -11.37 22.19 9.20
CA ILE A 760 -12.07 21.07 8.57
C ILE A 760 -13.50 21.51 8.26
N LEU A 761 -13.77 21.87 7.00
CA LEU A 761 -15.09 22.31 6.51
C LEU A 761 -15.69 21.32 5.50
N TYR A 762 -15.15 20.11 5.42
CA TYR A 762 -15.69 19.01 4.62
C TYR A 762 -15.49 17.66 5.30
N HIS A 763 -16.46 16.75 5.13
CA HIS A 763 -16.41 15.38 5.62
C HIS A 763 -16.61 14.41 4.47
N TRP A 764 -15.51 13.83 4.01
CA TRP A 764 -15.50 12.87 2.90
C TRP A 764 -15.87 11.47 3.39
N ARG A 765 -16.96 10.90 2.87
CA ARG A 765 -17.52 9.65 3.37
C ARG A 765 -16.78 8.42 2.84
N LYS A 766 -16.45 7.52 3.76
CA LYS A 766 -15.97 6.16 3.46
C LYS A 766 -17.13 5.18 3.39
N ILE A 767 -17.56 4.84 2.18
CA ILE A 767 -18.51 3.74 1.90
C ILE A 767 -17.91 2.75 0.89
N PRO A 768 -18.31 1.45 0.89
CA PRO A 768 -17.74 0.41 0.00
C PRO A 768 -17.79 0.72 -1.51
N ASN A 769 -18.67 1.64 -1.94
CA ASN A 769 -18.81 2.09 -3.32
C ASN A 769 -18.18 3.45 -3.61
N SER A 770 -17.62 4.14 -2.62
CA SER A 770 -17.00 5.46 -2.77
C SER A 770 -15.56 5.34 -3.28
N THR A 771 -15.11 6.34 -4.02
CA THR A 771 -13.70 6.56 -4.40
C THR A 771 -12.78 6.66 -3.18
N ALA A 772 -13.32 7.00 -2.00
CA ALA A 772 -12.61 6.94 -0.72
C ALA A 772 -12.13 5.53 -0.33
N VAL A 773 -12.72 4.48 -0.93
CA VAL A 773 -12.47 3.06 -0.61
C VAL A 773 -12.01 2.24 -1.83
N ARG A 774 -12.47 2.54 -3.05
CA ARG A 774 -12.17 1.71 -4.25
C ARG A 774 -10.86 2.06 -4.95
N TYR A 775 -9.98 1.05 -5.09
CA TYR A 775 -8.72 1.12 -5.83
C TYR A 775 -8.89 1.08 -7.36
N GLU A 776 -10.00 0.54 -7.87
CA GLU A 776 -10.25 0.32 -9.31
C GLU A 776 -10.53 1.59 -10.12
N ALA A 777 -10.95 2.68 -9.46
CA ALA A 777 -11.20 3.97 -10.12
C ALA A 777 -9.90 4.73 -10.50
N LYS A 778 -8.73 4.26 -10.06
CA LYS A 778 -7.46 4.99 -10.16
C LYS A 778 -6.89 5.07 -11.59
N GLY A 779 -7.13 4.07 -12.44
CA GLY A 779 -6.53 4.04 -13.78
C GLY A 779 -7.03 5.15 -14.71
N TYR A 780 -8.35 5.35 -14.81
CA TYR A 780 -8.92 6.36 -15.70
C TYR A 780 -8.85 7.78 -15.11
N ALA A 781 -8.98 7.93 -13.78
CA ALA A 781 -8.85 9.22 -13.11
C ALA A 781 -7.44 9.81 -13.29
N ASP A 782 -6.39 9.01 -13.06
CA ASP A 782 -5.01 9.48 -13.27
C ASP A 782 -4.75 9.85 -14.75
N THR A 783 -5.36 9.12 -15.69
CA THR A 783 -5.30 9.45 -17.13
C THR A 783 -5.94 10.80 -17.43
N ASN A 784 -7.13 11.07 -16.87
CA ASN A 784 -7.84 12.33 -17.08
C ASN A 784 -7.19 13.51 -16.35
N ALA A 785 -6.60 13.29 -15.18
CA ALA A 785 -5.78 14.28 -14.47
C ALA A 785 -4.52 14.65 -15.28
N ARG A 786 -3.81 13.65 -15.84
CA ARG A 786 -2.68 13.90 -16.74
C ARG A 786 -3.09 14.76 -17.94
N LYS A 787 -4.20 14.40 -18.58
CA LYS A 787 -4.77 15.17 -19.70
C LYS A 787 -5.12 16.62 -19.28
N ALA A 788 -5.72 16.83 -18.11
CA ALA A 788 -6.04 18.16 -17.61
C ALA A 788 -4.79 19.04 -17.43
N LEU A 789 -3.68 18.44 -16.96
CA LEU A 789 -2.39 19.09 -16.83
C LEU A 789 -1.76 19.39 -18.18
N GLU A 790 -1.76 18.44 -19.12
CA GLU A 790 -1.25 18.61 -20.49
C GLU A 790 -1.96 19.78 -21.18
N ASP A 791 -3.30 19.84 -21.11
CA ASP A 791 -4.06 20.98 -21.63
C ASP A 791 -3.72 22.30 -20.92
N SER A 792 -3.40 22.27 -19.62
CA SER A 792 -3.02 23.49 -18.87
C SER A 792 -1.64 23.99 -19.31
N LEU A 793 -0.69 23.10 -19.55
CA LEU A 793 0.60 23.42 -20.16
C LEU A 793 0.41 24.09 -21.52
N GLU A 794 -0.43 23.52 -22.39
CA GLU A 794 -0.74 24.10 -23.70
C GLU A 794 -1.34 25.51 -23.58
N ARG A 795 -2.38 25.69 -22.74
CA ARG A 795 -3.01 27.00 -22.53
C ARG A 795 -2.04 28.05 -21.98
N ARG A 796 -1.13 27.62 -21.10
CA ARG A 796 -0.10 28.48 -20.48
C ARG A 796 1.14 28.65 -21.35
N LYS A 797 1.23 27.97 -22.49
CA LYS A 797 2.39 27.95 -23.39
C LYS A 797 3.68 27.53 -22.67
N ILE A 798 3.57 26.52 -21.81
CA ILE A 798 4.69 25.92 -21.09
C ILE A 798 5.13 24.68 -21.86
N ASN A 799 6.37 24.70 -22.37
CA ASN A 799 6.97 23.54 -23.01
C ASN A 799 7.46 22.54 -21.96
N GLY A 800 7.07 21.28 -22.11
CA GLY A 800 7.45 20.20 -21.21
C GLY A 800 6.48 19.02 -21.31
N GLU A 801 6.72 18.02 -20.47
CA GLU A 801 5.92 16.79 -20.40
C GLU A 801 5.32 16.59 -19.00
N VAL A 802 4.13 15.98 -18.97
CA VAL A 802 3.47 15.57 -17.72
C VAL A 802 3.77 14.09 -17.47
N LEU A 803 4.58 13.83 -16.47
CA LEU A 803 4.95 12.48 -16.06
C LEU A 803 4.15 12.05 -14.83
N LEU A 804 3.89 10.75 -14.72
CA LEU A 804 3.37 10.17 -13.48
C LEU A 804 4.45 10.22 -12.40
N GLY A 805 4.04 10.60 -11.19
CA GLY A 805 4.88 10.54 -10.00
C GLY A 805 4.97 9.14 -9.42
N LYS A 806 5.68 9.02 -8.29
CA LYS A 806 5.95 7.73 -7.63
C LYS A 806 4.69 7.07 -7.06
N PHE A 807 3.68 7.86 -6.71
CA PHE A 807 2.45 7.39 -6.07
C PHE A 807 1.24 7.65 -6.97
N PRO A 808 0.14 6.89 -6.82
CA PRO A 808 -1.09 7.17 -7.55
C PRO A 808 -1.56 8.62 -7.37
N SER A 809 -2.12 9.21 -8.43
CA SER A 809 -2.58 10.60 -8.45
C SER A 809 -1.51 11.65 -8.08
N SER A 810 -0.23 11.34 -8.35
CA SER A 810 0.89 12.30 -8.28
C SER A 810 1.51 12.51 -9.66
N PHE A 811 2.03 13.72 -9.91
CA PHE A 811 2.54 14.13 -11.22
C PHE A 811 3.83 14.97 -11.10
N ARG A 812 4.67 14.91 -12.15
CA ARG A 812 5.79 15.82 -12.39
C ARG A 812 5.56 16.58 -13.69
N ILE A 813 5.72 17.89 -13.65
CA ILE A 813 5.82 18.72 -14.84
C ILE A 813 7.30 18.91 -15.17
N LYS A 814 7.84 18.05 -16.05
CA LYS A 814 9.24 18.14 -16.50
C LYS A 814 9.31 19.18 -17.61
N ARG A 815 9.84 20.36 -17.31
CA ARG A 815 9.89 21.50 -18.23
C ARG A 815 11.15 21.43 -19.09
N ASP A 816 11.03 21.86 -20.33
CA ASP A 816 12.20 22.02 -21.19
C ASP A 816 13.12 23.11 -20.64
N ILE A 817 14.43 22.83 -20.61
CA ILE A 817 15.44 23.82 -20.24
C ILE A 817 15.63 24.78 -21.42
N ILE A 818 15.51 26.08 -21.15
CA ILE A 818 15.66 27.11 -22.18
C ILE A 818 17.15 27.35 -22.43
N GLY A 819 17.60 27.02 -23.64
CA GLY A 819 18.99 27.21 -24.05
C GLY A 819 19.94 26.24 -23.33
N THR A 820 21.15 26.70 -23.02
CA THR A 820 22.15 25.93 -22.29
C THR A 820 22.82 26.83 -21.24
N PRO A 821 22.09 27.32 -20.23
CA PRO A 821 22.64 28.28 -19.28
C PRO A 821 23.77 27.66 -18.46
N ARG A 822 24.77 28.47 -18.10
CA ARG A 822 25.90 27.99 -17.29
C ARG A 822 25.52 27.97 -15.80
N VAL A 823 25.79 26.86 -15.12
CA VAL A 823 25.63 26.74 -13.66
C VAL A 823 27.00 26.81 -12.97
N SER A 824 27.15 27.68 -11.98
CA SER A 824 28.31 27.69 -11.08
C SER A 824 27.98 26.94 -9.79
N ILE A 825 28.59 25.77 -9.63
CA ILE A 825 28.50 24.95 -8.42
C ILE A 825 29.53 25.46 -7.41
N ILE A 826 29.08 25.98 -6.28
CA ILE A 826 29.88 26.66 -5.25
C ILE A 826 30.04 25.71 -4.07
N ILE A 827 31.29 25.32 -3.77
CA ILE A 827 31.62 24.33 -2.73
C ILE A 827 32.66 24.90 -1.77
N PRO A 828 32.26 25.46 -0.61
CA PRO A 828 33.17 25.81 0.46
C PRO A 828 33.83 24.56 1.07
N THR A 829 35.13 24.61 1.35
CA THR A 829 35.85 23.49 1.96
C THR A 829 36.92 23.95 2.94
N LYS A 830 37.24 23.07 3.89
CA LYS A 830 38.39 23.19 4.79
C LYS A 830 38.84 21.79 5.24
N ASP A 831 40.05 21.40 4.87
CA ASP A 831 40.64 20.08 5.12
C ASP A 831 39.71 18.93 4.65
N HIS A 832 39.92 17.71 5.16
CA HIS A 832 39.07 16.54 4.91
C HIS A 832 38.89 16.17 3.43
N ILE A 833 40.01 16.04 2.71
CA ILE A 833 40.07 15.65 1.29
C ILE A 833 39.16 14.49 0.89
N ASP A 834 39.04 13.45 1.72
CA ASP A 834 38.24 12.26 1.38
C ASP A 834 36.75 12.58 1.19
N VAL A 835 36.26 13.59 1.91
CA VAL A 835 34.87 14.05 1.83
C VAL A 835 34.68 14.89 0.57
N LEU A 836 35.55 15.88 0.36
CA LEU A 836 35.51 16.73 -0.85
C LEU A 836 35.67 15.90 -2.13
N ARG A 837 36.61 14.96 -2.16
CA ARG A 837 36.86 14.12 -3.34
C ARG A 837 35.62 13.32 -3.73
N LYS A 838 34.92 12.72 -2.76
CA LYS A 838 33.66 11.99 -3.02
C LYS A 838 32.59 12.90 -3.63
N CYS A 839 32.45 14.11 -3.10
CA CYS A 839 31.53 15.10 -3.64
C CYS A 839 31.84 15.41 -5.11
N ILE A 840 33.08 15.81 -5.43
CA ILE A 840 33.48 16.17 -6.80
C ILE A 840 33.35 14.98 -7.76
N GLU A 841 33.86 13.81 -7.38
CA GLU A 841 33.76 12.62 -8.22
C GLU A 841 32.31 12.23 -8.50
N SER A 842 31.41 12.38 -7.53
CA SER A 842 29.99 12.09 -7.73
C SER A 842 29.35 13.05 -8.74
N ILE A 843 29.71 14.34 -8.69
CA ILE A 843 29.24 15.36 -9.65
C ILE A 843 29.73 15.00 -11.05
N GLU A 844 31.03 14.74 -11.22
CA GLU A 844 31.62 14.43 -12.54
C GLU A 844 31.08 13.13 -13.13
N LYS A 845 30.91 12.08 -12.31
CA LYS A 845 30.47 10.76 -12.78
C LYS A 845 28.98 10.69 -13.09
N LYS A 846 28.13 11.37 -12.31
CA LYS A 846 26.67 11.18 -12.38
C LYS A 846 25.94 12.30 -13.12
N THR A 847 26.47 13.53 -13.18
CA THR A 847 25.70 14.67 -13.72
C THR A 847 25.52 14.59 -15.24
N SER A 848 24.26 14.55 -15.69
CA SER A 848 23.91 14.50 -17.11
C SER A 848 24.04 15.86 -17.81
N TYR A 849 23.65 16.96 -17.15
CA TYR A 849 23.80 18.33 -17.67
C TYR A 849 25.27 18.73 -17.81
N LYS A 850 25.65 19.34 -18.94
CA LYS A 850 27.08 19.53 -19.28
C LYS A 850 27.62 20.96 -19.11
N ASN A 851 26.78 21.98 -19.13
CA ASN A 851 27.25 23.37 -19.02
C ASN A 851 27.33 23.84 -17.56
N TYR A 852 28.30 23.31 -16.81
CA TYR A 852 28.55 23.74 -15.44
C TYR A 852 30.04 24.00 -15.18
N GLU A 853 30.33 24.81 -14.18
CA GLU A 853 31.65 24.91 -13.55
C GLU A 853 31.54 24.58 -12.06
N ILE A 854 32.62 24.04 -11.50
CA ILE A 854 32.75 23.84 -10.05
C ILE A 854 33.75 24.86 -9.53
N ILE A 855 33.35 25.63 -8.52
CA ILE A 855 34.19 26.58 -7.82
C ILE A 855 34.35 26.07 -6.39
N ILE A 856 35.55 25.59 -6.07
CA ILE A 856 35.91 25.11 -4.74
C ILE A 856 36.60 26.24 -3.99
N ILE A 857 36.15 26.54 -2.77
CA ILE A 857 36.65 27.69 -2.01
C ILE A 857 37.26 27.20 -0.72
N ASP A 858 38.59 27.24 -0.70
CA ASP A 858 39.40 26.85 0.43
C ASP A 858 39.37 27.95 1.51
N ASN A 859 38.89 27.61 2.70
CA ASN A 859 38.96 28.48 3.86
C ASN A 859 40.09 28.07 4.81
N ASN A 860 41.32 28.36 4.39
CA ASN A 860 42.54 28.14 5.17
C ASN A 860 42.74 26.67 5.57
N SER A 861 42.66 25.73 4.61
CA SER A 861 43.09 24.35 4.83
C SER A 861 44.56 24.30 5.27
N LYS A 862 44.85 23.41 6.21
CA LYS A 862 46.19 23.17 6.76
C LYS A 862 46.74 21.81 6.40
N ASP A 863 45.86 20.87 6.03
CA ASP A 863 46.27 19.56 5.55
C ASP A 863 46.92 19.66 4.17
N HIS A 864 48.18 19.24 4.09
CA HIS A 864 48.96 19.22 2.86
C HIS A 864 48.29 18.37 1.77
N GLN A 865 47.65 17.25 2.13
CA GLN A 865 46.98 16.41 1.13
C GLN A 865 45.82 17.17 0.47
N THR A 866 45.03 17.89 1.26
CA THR A 866 43.96 18.76 0.76
C THR A 866 44.51 19.85 -0.16
N ILE A 867 45.60 20.53 0.23
CA ILE A 867 46.23 21.59 -0.58
C ILE A 867 46.72 21.02 -1.93
N ASP A 868 47.47 19.91 -1.91
CA ASP A 868 48.01 19.25 -3.12
C ASP A 868 46.88 18.81 -4.07
N TYR A 869 45.77 18.33 -3.52
CA TYR A 869 44.60 17.96 -4.31
C TYR A 869 43.91 19.15 -4.95
N LEU A 870 43.75 20.26 -4.22
CA LEU A 870 43.20 21.49 -4.78
C LEU A 870 44.05 22.03 -5.92
N GLU A 871 45.38 21.99 -5.80
CA GLU A 871 46.29 22.34 -6.90
C GLU A 871 46.15 21.40 -8.10
N THR A 872 45.99 20.10 -7.84
CA THR A 872 45.82 19.11 -8.90
C THR A 872 44.49 19.27 -9.64
N ILE A 873 43.39 19.40 -8.91
CA ILE A 873 42.04 19.44 -9.49
C ILE A 873 41.73 20.76 -10.18
N SER A 874 42.39 21.85 -9.78
CA SER A 874 42.29 23.15 -10.46
C SER A 874 42.75 23.13 -11.93
N LYS A 875 43.45 22.07 -12.36
CA LYS A 875 43.86 21.87 -13.76
C LYS A 875 42.74 21.32 -14.64
N ALA A 876 41.65 20.82 -14.06
CA ALA A 876 40.50 20.37 -14.82
C ALA A 876 39.78 21.57 -15.47
N PRO A 877 39.32 21.46 -16.73
CA PRO A 877 38.85 22.62 -17.50
C PRO A 877 37.58 23.29 -16.94
N ASN A 878 36.80 22.55 -16.15
CA ASN A 878 35.54 22.99 -15.54
C ASN A 878 35.65 23.21 -14.02
N ILE A 879 36.84 23.15 -13.43
CA ILE A 879 37.05 23.31 -11.98
C ILE A 879 37.97 24.50 -11.69
N ARG A 880 37.54 25.38 -10.80
CA ARG A 880 38.31 26.52 -10.29
C ARG A 880 38.45 26.40 -8.78
N THR A 881 39.62 26.74 -8.28
CA THR A 881 39.87 26.86 -6.83
C THR A 881 40.07 28.32 -6.47
N LEU A 882 39.41 28.77 -5.40
CA LEU A 882 39.59 30.10 -4.81
C LEU A 882 40.04 29.94 -3.35
N LYS A 883 40.73 30.94 -2.83
CA LYS A 883 41.09 31.02 -1.41
C LYS A 883 40.31 32.13 -0.72
N TYR A 884 39.86 31.85 0.50
CA TYR A 884 39.23 32.83 1.38
C TYR A 884 40.00 32.86 2.71
N GLU A 885 40.79 33.92 2.90
CA GLU A 885 41.80 33.99 3.96
C GLU A 885 41.25 34.43 5.33
N ASP A 886 40.03 34.96 5.38
CA ASP A 886 39.39 35.40 6.63
C ASP A 886 38.87 34.23 7.49
N SER A 887 38.43 34.55 8.71
CA SER A 887 37.79 33.59 9.61
C SER A 887 36.54 32.95 8.97
N PHE A 888 36.29 31.68 9.29
CA PHE A 888 35.15 30.94 8.73
C PHE A 888 33.83 31.67 8.96
N ASN A 889 33.16 31.99 7.86
CA ASN A 889 31.80 32.50 7.81
C ASN A 889 31.17 31.98 6.51
N PHE A 890 30.25 31.02 6.63
CA PHE A 890 29.63 30.36 5.48
C PHE A 890 28.98 31.38 4.53
N SER A 891 28.26 32.36 5.09
CA SER A 891 27.60 33.42 4.35
C SER A 891 28.62 34.29 3.58
N ALA A 892 29.69 34.73 4.23
CA ALA A 892 30.70 35.58 3.59
C ALA A 892 31.48 34.84 2.49
N ILE A 893 31.83 33.57 2.73
CA ILE A 893 32.51 32.70 1.75
C ILE A 893 31.64 32.52 0.50
N ASN A 894 30.36 32.21 0.68
CA ASN A 894 29.42 32.04 -0.44
C ASN A 894 29.16 33.36 -1.18
N ASN A 895 29.02 34.48 -0.48
CA ASN A 895 28.91 35.81 -1.09
C ASN A 895 30.13 36.17 -1.92
N PHE A 896 31.33 35.94 -1.38
CA PHE A 896 32.60 36.15 -2.10
C PHE A 896 32.65 35.31 -3.37
N THR A 897 32.28 34.04 -3.28
CA THR A 897 32.32 33.12 -4.42
C THR A 897 31.30 33.49 -5.49
N ALA A 898 30.07 33.79 -5.10
CA ALA A 898 29.00 34.19 -6.01
C ALA A 898 29.42 35.38 -6.87
N ARG A 899 30.12 36.38 -6.29
CA ARG A 899 30.67 37.52 -7.03
C ARG A 899 31.75 37.11 -8.06
N ASN A 900 32.50 36.05 -7.80
CA ASN A 900 33.60 35.55 -8.64
C ASN A 900 33.18 34.41 -9.60
N SER A 901 31.89 34.09 -9.66
CA SER A 901 31.30 33.04 -10.48
C SER A 901 30.87 33.55 -11.86
N ASN A 902 30.91 32.68 -12.88
CA ASN A 902 30.55 33.03 -14.27
C ASN A 902 29.18 32.51 -14.71
N GLY A 903 28.53 31.71 -13.89
CA GLY A 903 27.24 31.10 -14.18
C GLY A 903 26.10 32.10 -14.09
N GLU A 904 25.10 31.89 -14.94
CA GLU A 904 23.80 32.56 -14.85
C GLU A 904 23.00 32.06 -13.63
N TYR A 905 23.28 30.81 -13.23
CA TYR A 905 22.71 30.16 -12.06
C TYR A 905 23.82 29.81 -11.07
N LEU A 906 23.54 30.05 -9.80
CA LEU A 906 24.38 29.67 -8.67
C LEU A 906 23.79 28.43 -8.03
N LEU A 907 24.61 27.43 -7.75
CA LEU A 907 24.25 26.26 -6.96
C LEU A 907 25.16 26.21 -5.72
N PHE A 908 24.62 26.54 -4.56
CA PHE A 908 25.31 26.36 -3.29
C PHE A 908 25.22 24.89 -2.88
N LEU A 909 26.38 24.27 -2.61
CA LEU A 909 26.50 22.85 -2.32
C LEU A 909 27.52 22.62 -1.21
N ASN A 910 27.16 21.85 -0.19
CA ASN A 910 28.12 21.47 0.85
C ASN A 910 29.13 20.43 0.32
N ASN A 911 30.36 20.47 0.84
CA ASN A 911 31.44 19.57 0.44
C ASN A 911 31.24 18.11 0.89
N ASP A 912 30.31 17.85 1.81
CA ASP A 912 29.96 16.53 2.35
C ASP A 912 28.67 15.95 1.73
N THR A 913 28.44 16.27 0.45
CA THR A 913 27.32 15.74 -0.35
C THR A 913 27.79 14.72 -1.39
N GLU A 914 26.90 13.80 -1.77
CA GLU A 914 27.11 12.87 -2.88
C GLU A 914 25.88 12.84 -3.78
N VAL A 915 26.04 13.12 -5.08
CA VAL A 915 24.95 13.07 -6.06
C VAL A 915 24.38 11.65 -6.16
N ILE A 916 23.06 11.49 -6.21
CA ILE A 916 22.39 10.19 -6.42
C ILE A 916 21.79 10.13 -7.83
N SER A 917 20.91 11.08 -8.16
CA SER A 917 20.21 11.14 -9.43
C SER A 917 21.03 11.86 -10.51
N ASP A 918 21.10 11.31 -11.72
CA ASP A 918 21.86 11.88 -12.84
C ASP A 918 21.29 13.20 -13.37
N GLU A 919 19.96 13.32 -13.41
CA GLU A 919 19.21 14.52 -13.85
C GLU A 919 19.11 15.62 -12.78
N TRP A 920 19.76 15.49 -11.61
CA TRP A 920 19.56 16.39 -10.47
C TRP A 920 19.69 17.89 -10.85
N LEU A 921 20.72 18.24 -11.62
CA LEU A 921 21.00 19.62 -12.01
C LEU A 921 19.92 20.15 -12.99
N SER A 922 19.51 19.30 -13.94
CA SER A 922 18.43 19.60 -14.88
C SER A 922 17.09 19.77 -14.15
N ALA A 923 16.81 18.93 -13.16
CA ALA A 923 15.60 19.00 -12.34
C ALA A 923 15.54 20.26 -11.47
N MET A 924 16.68 20.84 -11.07
CA MET A 924 16.72 22.15 -10.41
C MET A 924 16.58 23.30 -11.42
N LEU A 925 17.18 23.17 -12.60
CA LEU A 925 17.10 24.18 -13.67
C LEU A 925 15.69 24.34 -14.22
N GLU A 926 14.92 23.25 -14.37
CA GLU A 926 13.54 23.26 -14.88
C GLU A 926 12.64 24.21 -14.07
N HIS A 927 12.97 24.42 -12.79
CA HIS A 927 12.30 25.36 -11.91
C HIS A 927 13.02 26.69 -11.77
N SER A 928 14.35 26.71 -11.63
CA SER A 928 15.13 27.93 -11.39
C SER A 928 15.01 28.95 -12.53
N GLN A 929 14.78 28.48 -13.76
CA GLN A 929 14.61 29.33 -14.94
C GLN A 929 13.31 30.15 -14.94
N ARG A 930 12.33 29.76 -14.11
CA ARG A 930 11.03 30.43 -14.03
C ARG A 930 11.19 31.77 -13.34
N LYS A 931 10.72 32.85 -13.97
CA LYS A 931 10.91 34.23 -13.47
C LYS A 931 10.37 34.41 -12.07
N GLU A 932 9.24 33.78 -11.76
CA GLU A 932 8.59 33.84 -10.45
C GLU A 932 9.25 32.98 -9.37
N VAL A 933 10.21 32.10 -9.72
CA VAL A 933 10.96 31.27 -8.76
C VAL A 933 12.27 31.98 -8.41
N GLY A 934 12.58 32.06 -7.12
CA GLY A 934 13.78 32.71 -6.61
C GLY A 934 14.83 31.74 -6.07
N ALA A 935 14.44 30.55 -5.59
CA ALA A 935 15.37 29.48 -5.24
C ALA A 935 14.73 28.09 -5.33
N VAL A 936 15.57 27.07 -5.54
CA VAL A 936 15.18 25.67 -5.68
C VAL A 936 16.06 24.80 -4.79
N GLY A 937 15.47 23.90 -4.00
CA GLY A 937 16.17 22.93 -3.17
C GLY A 937 15.91 21.48 -3.59
N GLY A 938 16.92 20.61 -3.42
CA GLY A 938 16.81 19.17 -3.69
C GLY A 938 16.41 18.33 -2.46
N MET A 939 16.15 17.05 -2.67
CA MET A 939 16.01 16.06 -1.60
C MET A 939 17.38 15.66 -1.07
N LEU A 940 17.60 15.79 0.24
CA LEU A 940 18.79 15.29 0.90
C LEU A 940 18.47 14.09 1.78
N LEU A 941 19.27 13.05 1.63
CA LEU A 941 19.17 11.81 2.39
C LEU A 941 20.36 11.68 3.34
N TYR A 942 20.12 11.12 4.51
CA TYR A 942 21.17 10.56 5.33
C TYR A 942 21.77 9.31 4.67
N PRO A 943 23.03 8.94 4.99
CA PRO A 943 23.66 7.74 4.44
C PRO A 943 22.92 6.43 4.73
N ASN A 944 22.02 6.43 5.73
CA ASN A 944 21.16 5.28 6.06
C ASN A 944 19.85 5.22 5.23
N GLY A 945 19.70 6.08 4.22
CA GLY A 945 18.53 6.10 3.34
C GLY A 945 17.28 6.78 3.93
N THR A 946 17.41 7.47 5.07
CA THR A 946 16.32 8.29 5.63
C THR A 946 16.39 9.73 5.17
N ILE A 947 15.25 10.43 5.12
CA ILE A 947 15.17 11.83 4.69
C ILE A 947 15.85 12.74 5.71
N GLN A 948 16.71 13.63 5.21
CA GLN A 948 17.37 14.70 5.96
C GLN A 948 16.76 16.07 5.64
N HIS A 949 16.42 16.29 4.37
CA HIS A 949 15.77 17.50 3.91
C HIS A 949 14.74 17.19 2.82
N ALA A 950 13.50 17.60 3.08
CA ALA A 950 12.43 17.72 2.09
C ALA A 950 11.75 19.10 2.21
N GLY A 951 12.56 20.15 2.38
CA GLY A 951 12.10 21.50 2.73
C GLY A 951 12.33 21.91 4.17
N VAL A 952 12.27 23.22 4.42
CA VAL A 952 12.36 23.83 5.76
C VAL A 952 11.04 24.52 6.13
N ILE A 953 10.55 24.24 7.34
CA ILE A 953 9.33 24.81 7.93
C ILE A 953 9.71 25.92 8.91
N ILE A 954 9.16 27.12 8.73
CA ILE A 954 9.38 28.25 9.63
C ILE A 954 8.58 28.07 10.93
N GLY A 955 9.20 28.41 12.05
CA GLY A 955 8.66 28.26 13.41
C GLY A 955 8.91 26.90 14.06
N LEU A 956 9.22 25.86 13.27
CA LEU A 956 9.54 24.52 13.78
C LEU A 956 10.80 24.57 14.66
N GLY A 957 10.74 24.00 15.86
CA GLY A 957 11.81 24.10 16.86
C GLY A 957 12.04 25.52 17.40
N GLY A 958 11.10 26.44 17.16
CA GLY A 958 11.14 27.84 17.61
C GLY A 958 11.73 28.85 16.62
N VAL A 959 12.33 28.38 15.52
CA VAL A 959 12.88 29.22 14.45
C VAL A 959 12.56 28.64 13.07
N ALA A 960 13.16 27.50 12.74
CA ALA A 960 12.99 26.78 11.49
C ALA A 960 13.54 25.36 11.65
N GLY A 961 12.97 24.39 10.95
CA GLY A 961 13.39 22.98 11.01
C GLY A 961 13.12 22.23 9.72
N HIS A 962 13.80 21.10 9.52
CA HIS A 962 13.68 20.29 8.30
C HIS A 962 12.40 19.44 8.35
N SER A 963 11.67 19.40 7.24
CA SER A 963 10.45 18.60 7.14
C SER A 963 10.78 17.12 6.87
N HIS A 964 9.94 16.21 7.40
CA HIS A 964 10.00 14.76 7.14
C HIS A 964 11.31 14.08 7.56
N LYS A 965 12.04 14.66 8.52
CA LYS A 965 13.32 14.13 8.95
C LYS A 965 13.18 12.71 9.52
N TYR A 966 14.17 11.87 9.24
CA TYR A 966 14.31 10.49 9.73
C TYR A 966 13.31 9.45 9.20
N ILE A 967 12.35 9.83 8.35
CA ILE A 967 11.50 8.82 7.71
C ILE A 967 12.27 8.15 6.55
N PRO A 968 12.07 6.84 6.30
CA PRO A 968 12.68 6.18 5.14
C PRO A 968 12.30 6.87 3.83
N LYS A 969 13.21 6.91 2.86
CA LYS A 969 12.97 7.52 1.53
C LYS A 969 11.67 7.04 0.89
N ASP A 970 11.37 5.75 0.94
CA ASP A 970 10.18 5.20 0.26
C ASP A 970 8.86 5.41 1.02
N ASN A 971 8.93 5.98 2.24
CA ASN A 971 7.73 6.32 2.98
C ASN A 971 6.98 7.45 2.27
N PRO A 972 5.66 7.34 2.04
CA PRO A 972 4.87 8.40 1.42
C PRO A 972 4.96 9.74 2.17
N GLY A 973 5.17 9.72 3.49
CA GLY A 973 5.17 10.92 4.31
C GLY A 973 3.80 11.59 4.40
N TYR A 974 3.76 12.80 4.97
CA TYR A 974 2.51 13.54 5.12
C TYR A 974 2.05 14.05 3.75
N MET A 975 0.86 13.62 3.31
CA MET A 975 0.26 14.03 2.03
C MET A 975 1.14 13.82 0.79
N LEU A 976 2.03 12.83 0.80
CA LEU A 976 3.00 12.59 -0.28
C LEU A 976 4.02 13.71 -0.49
N ARG A 977 3.99 14.79 0.31
CA ARG A 977 4.82 15.99 0.14
C ARG A 977 6.30 15.77 -0.10
N PRO A 978 7.01 14.84 0.58
CA PRO A 978 8.44 14.65 0.30
C PRO A 978 8.71 14.17 -1.13
N HIS A 979 7.69 13.66 -1.83
CA HIS A 979 7.76 13.11 -3.19
C HIS A 979 7.09 13.99 -4.25
N LEU A 980 6.62 15.18 -3.88
CA LEU A 980 5.95 16.11 -4.78
C LEU A 980 6.77 17.40 -4.92
N VAL A 981 6.79 17.97 -6.12
CA VAL A 981 7.30 19.33 -6.31
C VAL A 981 6.34 20.27 -5.58
N HIS A 982 6.85 21.15 -4.72
CA HIS A 982 5.98 22.09 -4.01
C HIS A 982 6.69 23.34 -3.54
N ASN A 983 5.89 24.39 -3.28
CA ASN A 983 6.39 25.62 -2.70
C ASN A 983 6.58 25.49 -1.19
N LEU A 984 7.64 26.12 -0.68
CA LEU A 984 8.01 26.19 0.73
C LEU A 984 8.44 27.60 1.10
N SER A 985 8.61 27.85 2.41
CA SER A 985 9.14 29.12 2.88
C SER A 985 10.67 29.17 2.81
N ALA A 986 11.34 28.01 2.95
CA ALA A 986 12.79 27.91 2.80
C ALA A 986 13.22 26.50 2.35
N VAL A 987 14.41 26.44 1.75
CA VAL A 987 15.17 25.23 1.45
C VAL A 987 16.60 25.42 1.96
N THR A 988 17.38 24.34 2.08
CA THR A 988 18.73 24.44 2.66
C THR A 988 19.82 24.72 1.62
N ALA A 989 20.81 25.53 2.00
CA ALA A 989 21.98 25.80 1.14
C ALA A 989 22.96 24.61 1.03
N ALA A 990 22.68 23.48 1.70
CA ALA A 990 23.42 22.25 1.46
C ALA A 990 23.23 21.72 0.03
N CYS A 991 22.12 22.06 -0.64
CA CYS A 991 21.91 21.97 -2.09
C CYS A 991 20.80 22.94 -2.51
N MET A 992 21.18 24.14 -2.94
CA MET A 992 20.25 25.22 -3.33
C MET A 992 20.69 25.89 -4.63
N MET A 993 19.81 25.90 -5.63
CA MET A 993 20.00 26.59 -6.90
C MET A 993 19.17 27.87 -6.97
N LEU A 994 19.73 28.93 -7.54
CA LEU A 994 19.00 30.15 -7.86
C LEU A 994 19.67 30.91 -8.99
N ARG A 995 18.94 31.83 -9.62
CA ARG A 995 19.53 32.76 -10.57
C ARG A 995 20.45 33.74 -9.86
N LYS A 996 21.56 34.08 -10.52
CA LYS A 996 22.52 35.04 -10.00
C LYS A 996 21.91 36.44 -9.82
N ASP A 997 21.03 36.85 -10.72
CA ASP A 997 20.34 38.15 -10.65
C ASP A 997 19.45 38.28 -9.39
N VAL A 998 18.70 37.23 -9.03
CA VAL A 998 17.89 37.18 -7.80
C VAL A 998 18.78 37.23 -6.56
N PHE A 999 19.89 36.48 -6.56
CA PHE A 999 20.83 36.48 -5.43
C PHE A 999 21.42 37.88 -5.20
N GLU A 1000 21.78 38.59 -6.27
CA GLU A 1000 22.26 39.98 -6.21
C GLU A 1000 21.16 40.95 -5.77
N GLU A 1001 19.92 40.79 -6.26
CA GLU A 1001 18.77 41.62 -5.92
C GLU A 1001 18.45 41.62 -4.41
N VAL A 1002 18.57 40.46 -3.76
CA VAL A 1002 18.29 40.29 -2.33
C VAL A 1002 19.50 40.55 -1.43
N GLY A 1003 20.65 40.91 -2.01
CA GLY A 1003 21.89 41.20 -1.29
C GLY A 1003 22.63 39.98 -0.74
N GLY A 1004 22.45 38.80 -1.36
CA GLY A 1004 23.16 37.57 -0.98
C GLY A 1004 22.84 37.03 0.41
N PHE A 1005 23.73 36.24 1.00
CA PHE A 1005 23.61 35.75 2.38
C PHE A 1005 23.90 36.85 3.42
N ASP A 1006 23.23 36.81 4.57
CA ASP A 1006 23.52 37.73 5.69
C ASP A 1006 24.74 37.24 6.49
N GLU A 1007 25.83 37.99 6.43
CA GLU A 1007 27.11 37.66 7.05
C GLU A 1007 27.08 37.68 8.59
N ASN A 1008 25.99 38.17 9.22
CA ASN A 1008 25.77 38.00 10.66
C ASN A 1008 25.38 36.57 11.06
N LEU A 1009 24.97 35.74 10.08
CA LEU A 1009 24.63 34.33 10.24
C LEU A 1009 25.78 33.49 9.66
N ALA A 1010 26.81 33.25 10.47
CA ALA A 1010 28.03 32.61 10.01
C ALA A 1010 27.88 31.10 9.81
N VAL A 1011 26.98 30.45 10.55
CA VAL A 1011 26.86 28.98 10.55
C VAL A 1011 25.43 28.48 10.39
N ALA A 1012 24.48 28.96 11.20
CA ALA A 1012 23.11 28.49 11.19
C ALA A 1012 22.15 29.51 10.56
N PHE A 1013 21.09 29.00 9.93
CA PHE A 1013 19.95 29.76 9.40
C PHE A 1013 20.25 30.80 8.31
N ASN A 1014 21.46 30.81 7.74
CA ASN A 1014 21.81 31.69 6.62
C ASN A 1014 20.95 31.42 5.37
N ASP A 1015 20.65 30.15 5.12
CA ASP A 1015 19.77 29.67 4.06
C ASP A 1015 18.31 30.07 4.29
N VAL A 1016 17.84 29.98 5.54
CA VAL A 1016 16.52 30.46 5.95
C VAL A 1016 16.40 31.97 5.72
N ASP A 1017 17.38 32.76 6.16
CA ASP A 1017 17.39 34.21 5.92
C ASP A 1017 17.36 34.56 4.43
N LEU A 1018 18.20 33.90 3.63
CA LEU A 1018 18.23 34.12 2.18
C LEU A 1018 16.86 33.82 1.55
N CYS A 1019 16.25 32.67 1.86
CA CYS A 1019 14.94 32.30 1.34
C CYS A 1019 13.86 33.31 1.76
N LEU A 1020 13.89 33.80 3.01
CA LEU A 1020 12.92 34.77 3.49
C LEU A 1020 13.07 36.14 2.79
N LYS A 1021 14.31 36.60 2.51
CA LYS A 1021 14.54 37.81 1.70
C LYS A 1021 14.04 37.64 0.26
N ILE A 1022 14.26 36.47 -0.34
CA ILE A 1022 13.73 36.14 -1.67
C ILE A 1022 12.21 36.20 -1.68
N ARG A 1023 11.55 35.67 -0.64
CA ARG A 1023 10.09 35.72 -0.51
C ARG A 1023 9.55 37.12 -0.26
N GLU A 1024 10.26 37.98 0.48
CA GLU A 1024 9.86 39.39 0.64
C GLU A 1024 9.80 40.16 -0.69
N LYS A 1025 10.56 39.72 -1.70
CA LYS A 1025 10.49 40.25 -3.07
C LYS A 1025 9.36 39.65 -3.92
N GLY A 1026 8.59 38.71 -3.38
CA GLY A 1026 7.47 38.06 -4.07
C GLY A 1026 7.85 36.81 -4.86
N TYR A 1027 9.09 36.33 -4.77
CA TYR A 1027 9.50 35.10 -5.44
C TYR A 1027 9.06 33.85 -4.66
N LEU A 1028 8.86 32.76 -5.41
CA LEU A 1028 8.60 31.43 -4.87
C LEU A 1028 9.90 30.70 -4.53
N ILE A 1029 9.88 29.93 -3.44
CA ILE A 1029 10.90 28.91 -3.15
C ILE A 1029 10.30 27.56 -3.50
N VAL A 1030 11.00 26.75 -4.29
CA VAL A 1030 10.52 25.45 -4.77
C VAL A 1030 11.40 24.34 -4.21
N TYR A 1031 10.78 23.26 -3.78
CA TYR A 1031 11.47 22.00 -3.52
C TYR A 1031 11.17 21.03 -4.66
N THR A 1032 12.20 20.33 -5.15
CA THR A 1032 12.06 19.24 -6.12
C THR A 1032 12.61 17.94 -5.55
N PRO A 1033 11.80 16.85 -5.52
CA PRO A 1033 12.27 15.54 -5.08
C PRO A 1033 13.16 14.85 -6.13
N TYR A 1034 13.28 15.43 -7.33
CA TYR A 1034 14.01 14.86 -8.47
C TYR A 1034 15.49 15.27 -8.53
N ALA A 1035 15.94 16.07 -7.56
CA ALA A 1035 17.35 16.33 -7.31
C ALA A 1035 17.75 15.66 -5.99
N GLU A 1036 18.24 14.42 -6.07
CA GLU A 1036 18.54 13.58 -4.91
C GLU A 1036 20.05 13.53 -4.63
N LEU A 1037 20.42 13.78 -3.38
CA LEU A 1037 21.79 13.68 -2.90
C LEU A 1037 21.85 13.05 -1.50
N TYR A 1038 22.93 12.34 -1.20
CA TYR A 1038 23.31 12.09 0.19
C TYR A 1038 23.94 13.33 0.79
N HIS A 1039 23.67 13.58 2.06
CA HIS A 1039 24.36 14.58 2.86
C HIS A 1039 24.87 13.91 4.13
N HIS A 1040 26.19 13.82 4.26
CA HIS A 1040 26.82 13.11 5.37
C HIS A 1040 26.87 13.92 6.68
N GLU A 1041 26.13 15.04 6.74
CA GLU A 1041 25.92 16.02 7.82
C GLU A 1041 26.99 16.09 8.92
N SER A 1042 27.62 17.27 9.01
CA SER A 1042 28.53 17.64 10.11
C SER A 1042 29.81 16.80 10.20
N LEU A 1043 30.19 16.08 9.13
CA LEU A 1043 31.48 15.37 9.07
C LEU A 1043 32.68 16.31 9.10
N SER A 1044 32.62 17.44 8.39
CA SER A 1044 33.72 18.42 8.32
C SER A 1044 33.66 19.48 9.43
N ARG A 1045 32.46 19.81 9.92
CA ARG A 1045 32.22 20.88 10.92
C ARG A 1045 32.14 20.39 12.38
N GLY A 1046 31.69 19.15 12.59
CA GLY A 1046 31.30 18.61 13.90
C GLY A 1046 30.00 19.21 14.45
N TYR A 1047 29.49 18.60 15.53
CA TYR A 1047 28.26 19.03 16.22
C TYR A 1047 28.45 20.33 17.03
N GLU A 1048 27.36 20.90 17.55
CA GLU A 1048 27.34 22.04 18.49
C GLU A 1048 27.77 21.60 19.91
N ASP A 1049 28.97 21.05 20.00
CA ASP A 1049 29.46 20.23 21.11
C ASP A 1049 30.35 20.98 22.09
N ASN A 1050 30.66 22.26 21.83
CA ASN A 1050 31.46 23.10 22.71
C ASN A 1050 30.79 24.44 23.08
N PRO A 1051 31.18 25.08 24.20
CA PRO A 1051 30.52 26.29 24.70
C PRO A 1051 30.56 27.48 23.73
N GLU A 1052 31.62 27.62 22.94
CA GLU A 1052 31.77 28.72 21.98
C GLU A 1052 30.79 28.56 20.80
N LYS A 1053 30.71 27.35 20.24
CA LYS A 1053 29.76 26.95 19.20
C LYS A 1053 28.32 27.15 19.66
N GLN A 1054 27.97 26.66 20.86
CA GLN A 1054 26.65 26.85 21.46
C GLN A 1054 26.32 28.33 21.68
N LYS A 1055 27.26 29.14 22.18
CA LYS A 1055 27.08 30.59 22.37
C LYS A 1055 26.86 31.30 21.03
N ARG A 1056 27.59 30.93 19.97
CA ARG A 1056 27.36 31.43 18.60
C ARG A 1056 25.97 31.03 18.12
N PHE A 1057 25.60 29.75 18.20
CA PHE A 1057 24.29 29.26 17.77
C PHE A 1057 23.15 30.01 18.46
N LEU A 1058 23.23 30.20 19.78
CA LEU A 1058 22.22 30.97 20.53
C LEU A 1058 22.17 32.45 20.09
N LYS A 1059 23.31 33.06 19.74
CA LYS A 1059 23.36 34.42 19.18
C LYS A 1059 22.65 34.47 17.82
N GLU A 1060 22.90 33.52 16.94
CA GLU A 1060 22.25 33.42 15.62
C GLU A 1060 20.75 33.15 15.75
N VAL A 1061 20.34 32.25 16.64
CA VAL A 1061 18.92 32.03 17.01
C VAL A 1061 18.26 33.32 17.46
N LYS A 1062 18.90 34.08 18.36
CA LYS A 1062 18.34 35.36 18.83
C LYS A 1062 18.23 36.37 17.69
N TYR A 1063 19.27 36.48 16.86
CA TYR A 1063 19.31 37.40 15.73
C TYR A 1063 18.19 37.11 14.73
N ILE A 1064 18.05 35.86 14.28
CA ILE A 1064 17.06 35.50 13.26
C ILE A 1064 15.63 35.59 13.80
N ARG A 1065 15.40 35.26 15.08
CA ARG A 1065 14.09 35.42 15.71
C ARG A 1065 13.66 36.88 15.80
N GLU A 1066 14.60 37.79 16.05
CA GLU A 1066 14.28 39.22 16.11
C GLU A 1066 14.05 39.77 14.69
N LYS A 1067 14.95 39.46 13.76
CA LYS A 1067 14.86 39.91 12.35
C LYS A 1067 13.56 39.46 11.69
N TRP A 1068 13.18 38.20 11.84
CA TRP A 1068 12.02 37.58 11.20
C TRP A 1068 10.84 37.33 12.14
N LYS A 1069 10.78 38.08 13.24
CA LYS A 1069 9.74 37.93 14.28
C LYS A 1069 8.33 37.95 13.72
N GLN A 1070 8.05 38.84 12.78
CA GLN A 1070 6.73 38.98 12.17
C GLN A 1070 6.36 37.73 11.35
N VAL A 1071 7.30 37.20 10.56
CA VAL A 1071 7.09 35.99 9.74
C VAL A 1071 6.89 34.77 10.64
N ILE A 1072 7.74 34.59 11.65
CA ILE A 1072 7.64 33.48 12.60
C ILE A 1072 6.31 33.53 13.37
N ASN A 1073 5.88 34.71 13.82
CA ASN A 1073 4.62 34.88 14.55
C ASN A 1073 3.38 34.69 13.67
N LYS A 1074 3.45 35.10 12.40
CA LYS A 1074 2.37 34.89 11.43
C LYS A 1074 2.20 33.40 11.11
N GLY A 1075 3.29 32.64 11.13
CA GLY A 1075 3.33 31.22 10.77
C GLY A 1075 3.74 31.01 9.32
N ASP A 1076 4.20 29.78 9.02
CA ASP A 1076 4.60 29.38 7.67
C ASP A 1076 3.35 29.10 6.80
N PRO A 1077 3.15 29.81 5.67
CA PRO A 1077 1.97 29.59 4.81
C PRO A 1077 1.92 28.17 4.23
N TYR A 1078 3.05 27.48 4.08
CA TYR A 1078 3.06 26.10 3.56
C TYR A 1078 3.05 25.05 4.67
N TYR A 1079 2.74 25.45 5.91
CA TYR A 1079 2.58 24.55 7.04
C TYR A 1079 1.30 24.88 7.81
N ASN A 1080 0.35 23.93 7.83
CA ASN A 1080 -0.95 24.18 8.43
C ASN A 1080 -0.83 24.47 9.94
N PRO A 1081 -1.49 25.52 10.47
CA PRO A 1081 -1.38 25.93 11.87
C PRO A 1081 -1.91 24.90 12.88
N ASN A 1082 -2.68 23.90 12.42
CA ASN A 1082 -3.17 22.78 13.22
C ASN A 1082 -2.12 21.67 13.40
N LEU A 1083 -0.93 21.80 12.81
CA LEU A 1083 0.19 20.88 12.96
C LEU A 1083 1.21 21.41 13.97
N THR A 1084 1.92 20.51 14.65
CA THR A 1084 2.85 20.87 15.71
C THR A 1084 4.11 21.56 15.16
N LEU A 1085 4.58 22.61 15.85
CA LEU A 1085 5.88 23.22 15.60
C LEU A 1085 6.97 22.70 16.56
N GLU A 1086 6.68 21.65 17.33
CA GLU A 1086 7.61 21.06 18.28
C GLU A 1086 8.34 19.83 17.72
N ARG A 1087 7.72 19.12 16.77
CA ARG A 1087 8.21 17.86 16.21
C ARG A 1087 8.15 17.87 14.68
N GLU A 1088 9.10 17.20 14.04
CA GLU A 1088 9.25 17.13 12.57
C GLU A 1088 8.28 16.12 11.91
N ASP A 1089 7.28 15.62 12.64
CA ASP A 1089 6.45 14.46 12.30
C ASP A 1089 5.06 14.79 11.76
N PHE A 1090 4.72 16.09 11.59
CA PHE A 1090 3.40 16.55 11.15
C PHE A 1090 2.25 16.03 12.06
N SER A 1091 2.53 15.79 13.34
CA SER A 1091 1.48 15.47 14.31
C SER A 1091 0.59 16.67 14.61
N ILE A 1092 -0.66 16.41 15.03
CA ILE A 1092 -1.63 17.46 15.36
C ILE A 1092 -1.15 18.29 16.55
N ARG A 1093 -1.27 19.60 16.44
CA ARG A 1093 -1.05 20.57 17.53
C ARG A 1093 -2.23 20.51 18.50
N ILE A 1094 -1.96 20.11 19.74
CA ILE A 1094 -2.97 20.01 20.82
C ILE A 1094 -3.04 21.31 21.60
#